data_AF-A0A927NS56-F1
#
_entry.id   AF-A0A927NS56-F1
#
_cell.length_a   1.000
_cell.length_b   1.000
_cell.length_c   1.000
_cell.angle_alpha   90.00
_cell.angle_beta   90.00
_cell.angle_gamma   90.00
#
_symmetry.space_group_name_H-M   'P 1'
#
loop_
_entity.id
_entity.type
_entity.pdbx_description
1 polymer ?
#
loop_
_entity_poly.entity_id
_entity_poly.type
_entity_poly.pdbx_seq_one_letter_code
_entity_poly.pdbx_strand_id
1 'polypeptide(L)'
;MEDKKMKKGKLLASLICSVVLSLSLIVGATFALFTSSSKVDITVSSGDVSISASVDETSINVDATYEGSASAIDSDGDGIKNAIQIQNLIPGDSVSFKLNVKNVGTITAKYRAIIACESDDGLFEALVVTIGNVENKNFDKYVTNWKAIEADDSVKHEVDIKIALPMTSADQNQYKNKSCTIAYGVEAVQGNAETTNESTPVDIAGTATESATLQTNGADSPVVELPAAVLNAIPDTAGSVSLQHSEPIVDKANKTITFDTMEIVDQAGNEIDLETLGNTTAIEVTLPAQEEFAAGTQVYIYHDGEYVATATVNADKTISYTATHFCEVQVSTNVLSDSITVYSYNELTSVLAKAKAAKKEAFTIVLGDDIAFTKQLEIGQGLALTLDLNGYDIEANISQNELIQLKNTDGNSLTIMSSDKWARIQLNGKALVLAYADVTISDVEVVVGEIKSSSYTTVKMQKGDLIVKDAEFNVSWLGTSLINGASSVTIEDTALYLNTFKTNAGAVISNNAATKVALKNVKGTLTLDPTYGQYFVMRDADNVTMENCDITVKDTAGVYYEVVRIENESVNDRIGFKKVPVTDINNALKEGKDVTLDNTYNSITINADDSNAYGATGLNIFGGTLDLNGNTLKVNTSGTWGSAINITSGTIKNGTIAKGFRGIFINHNSTVAGKVTLENVIIDGPTYTISCDQGTNSGFEAIGCTFNGWTSFAATLGEAKFTNCNFGAGAGNNFSCPYAPTTYVNCNFAADHKIDPRAAVTFENCTIGGVALTAENLATLVTSNIQNATVIG
;
A
#
# COMPACT_ATOMS: atom_id res chain seq x y z
N MET A 1 -11.22 16.24 -60.86
CA MET A 1 -12.48 15.94 -60.15
C MET A 1 -12.11 15.63 -58.71
N GLU A 2 -11.67 16.66 -58.00
CA GLU A 2 -10.85 16.57 -56.78
C GLU A 2 -11.60 17.07 -55.53
N ASP A 3 -12.93 17.06 -55.58
CA ASP A 3 -13.79 17.76 -54.60
C ASP A 3 -14.56 16.84 -53.63
N LYS A 4 -14.27 15.52 -53.61
CA LYS A 4 -15.03 14.57 -52.77
C LYS A 4 -14.32 14.03 -51.53
N LYS A 5 -13.00 14.22 -51.36
CA LYS A 5 -12.28 13.75 -50.16
C LYS A 5 -12.17 14.78 -49.03
N MET A 6 -12.38 16.07 -49.30
CA MET A 6 -12.20 17.14 -48.30
C MET A 6 -13.43 17.42 -47.42
N LYS A 7 -14.52 16.64 -47.53
CA LYS A 7 -15.79 16.88 -46.82
C LYS A 7 -16.02 16.02 -45.56
N LYS A 8 -15.36 14.86 -45.39
CA LYS A 8 -15.60 13.98 -44.22
C LYS A 8 -14.81 14.39 -42.96
N GLY A 9 -13.58 14.89 -43.11
CA GLY A 9 -12.77 15.37 -41.97
C GLY A 9 -13.30 16.66 -41.34
N LYS A 10 -13.83 17.58 -42.16
CA LYS A 10 -14.44 18.83 -41.67
C LYS A 10 -15.77 18.60 -40.94
N LEU A 11 -16.53 17.56 -41.33
CA LEU A 11 -17.76 17.18 -40.64
C LEU A 11 -17.48 16.60 -39.25
N LEU A 12 -16.48 15.71 -39.14
CA LEU A 12 -16.07 15.07 -37.88
C LEU A 12 -15.46 16.08 -36.89
N ALA A 13 -14.62 17.01 -37.39
CA ALA A 13 -14.07 18.09 -36.58
C ALA A 13 -15.15 19.06 -36.07
N SER A 14 -16.18 19.37 -36.89
CA SER A 14 -17.30 20.20 -36.44
C SER A 14 -18.17 19.49 -35.39
N LEU A 15 -18.32 18.16 -35.49
CA LEU A 15 -19.11 17.37 -34.53
C LEU A 15 -18.41 17.30 -33.17
N ILE A 16 -17.09 17.07 -33.16
CA ILE A 16 -16.26 17.07 -31.95
C ILE A 16 -16.22 18.48 -31.33
N CYS A 17 -16.07 19.53 -32.15
CA CYS A 17 -16.19 20.91 -31.64
C CYS A 17 -17.58 21.20 -31.06
N SER A 18 -18.65 20.68 -31.65
CA SER A 18 -20.03 20.89 -31.18
C SER A 18 -20.30 20.17 -29.86
N VAL A 19 -19.79 18.95 -29.68
CA VAL A 19 -19.91 18.20 -28.42
C VAL A 19 -19.09 18.86 -27.32
N VAL A 20 -17.87 19.32 -27.62
CA VAL A 20 -17.02 20.04 -26.66
C VAL A 20 -17.61 21.42 -26.30
N LEU A 21 -18.19 22.14 -27.26
CA LEU A 21 -18.95 23.38 -27.00
C LEU A 21 -20.22 23.13 -26.18
N SER A 22 -20.89 21.99 -26.38
CA SER A 22 -22.10 21.62 -25.63
C SER A 22 -21.78 21.21 -24.19
N LEU A 23 -20.67 20.49 -23.97
CA LEU A 23 -20.13 20.20 -22.63
C LEU A 23 -19.65 21.48 -21.93
N SER A 24 -19.07 22.43 -22.67
CA SER A 24 -18.71 23.76 -22.16
C SER A 24 -19.93 24.60 -21.78
N LEU A 25 -21.04 24.46 -22.52
CA LEU A 25 -22.33 25.08 -22.21
C LEU A 25 -23.03 24.43 -21.01
N ILE A 26 -22.89 23.12 -20.80
CA ILE A 26 -23.45 22.43 -19.62
C ILE A 26 -22.65 22.80 -18.35
N VAL A 27 -21.31 22.84 -18.45
CA VAL A 27 -20.46 23.28 -17.33
C VAL A 27 -20.63 24.79 -17.09
N GLY A 28 -20.76 25.60 -18.13
CA GLY A 28 -21.01 27.05 -18.02
C GLY A 28 -22.42 27.42 -17.55
N ALA A 29 -23.45 26.63 -17.88
CA ALA A 29 -24.81 26.84 -17.42
C ALA A 29 -24.98 26.52 -15.93
N THR A 30 -24.22 25.58 -15.37
CA THR A 30 -24.22 25.32 -13.91
C THR A 30 -23.55 26.45 -13.13
N PHE A 31 -22.55 27.13 -13.71
CA PHE A 31 -21.95 28.35 -13.11
C PHE A 31 -22.80 29.63 -13.34
N ALA A 32 -23.62 29.67 -14.40
CA ALA A 32 -24.49 30.82 -14.69
C ALA A 32 -25.86 30.76 -13.98
N LEU A 33 -26.37 29.56 -13.65
CA LEU A 33 -27.65 29.40 -12.93
C LEU A 33 -27.61 29.89 -11.47
N PHE A 34 -26.41 30.20 -10.95
CA PHE A 34 -26.24 30.92 -9.68
C PHE A 34 -25.81 32.39 -9.85
N THR A 35 -25.77 32.92 -11.08
CA THR A 35 -25.27 34.29 -11.29
C THR A 35 -25.99 35.02 -12.42
N SER A 36 -27.29 35.30 -12.25
CA SER A 36 -27.91 36.61 -12.57
C SER A 36 -29.44 36.53 -12.56
N SER A 37 -30.05 37.09 -11.51
CA SER A 37 -31.32 37.79 -11.67
C SER A 37 -31.03 39.29 -11.65
N SER A 38 -31.49 39.99 -12.68
CA SER A 38 -31.70 41.44 -12.65
C SER A 38 -33.14 41.62 -13.12
N LYS A 39 -33.99 42.48 -12.56
CA LYS A 39 -33.73 43.71 -11.82
C LYS A 39 -35.04 44.10 -11.12
N VAL A 40 -35.00 44.26 -9.80
CA VAL A 40 -35.64 45.39 -9.11
C VAL A 40 -34.58 45.88 -8.12
N ASP A 41 -34.29 47.18 -8.16
CA ASP A 41 -33.12 47.81 -7.57
C ASP A 41 -32.93 47.54 -6.07
N ILE A 42 -31.88 46.80 -5.71
CA ILE A 42 -30.91 47.23 -4.70
C ILE A 42 -29.53 46.85 -5.24
N THR A 43 -28.78 47.83 -5.73
CA THR A 43 -27.34 47.65 -5.98
C THR A 43 -26.68 47.41 -4.62
N VAL A 44 -26.57 46.16 -4.18
CA VAL A 44 -25.62 45.82 -3.12
C VAL A 44 -24.27 45.75 -3.80
N SER A 45 -23.63 46.91 -3.90
CA SER A 45 -22.17 46.99 -3.96
C SER A 45 -21.67 46.11 -2.81
N SER A 46 -21.18 44.90 -3.12
CA SER A 46 -20.62 43.99 -2.12
C SER A 46 -19.36 44.63 -1.57
N GLY A 47 -19.53 45.50 -0.59
CA GLY A 47 -18.40 46.03 0.15
C GLY A 47 -17.80 44.95 1.02
N ASP A 48 -16.49 44.98 1.14
CA ASP A 48 -15.76 44.09 1.99
C ASP A 48 -15.93 44.54 3.45
N VAL A 49 -16.34 43.61 4.30
CA VAL A 49 -16.22 43.75 5.76
C VAL A 49 -14.85 43.20 6.13
N SER A 50 -13.91 44.09 6.43
CA SER A 50 -12.59 43.72 6.88
C SER A 50 -12.22 44.58 8.08
N ILE A 51 -12.18 43.97 9.25
CA ILE A 51 -11.80 44.64 10.50
C ILE A 51 -10.43 44.11 10.92
N SER A 52 -9.50 45.03 11.18
CA SER A 52 -8.22 44.70 11.80
C SER A 52 -8.26 45.06 13.28
N ALA A 53 -7.69 44.19 14.12
CA ALA A 53 -7.53 44.42 15.54
C ALA A 53 -6.08 44.14 15.95
N SER A 54 -5.51 45.06 16.73
CA SER A 54 -4.12 44.98 17.20
C SER A 54 -4.01 45.62 18.57
N VAL A 55 -3.17 45.08 19.46
CA VAL A 55 -2.83 45.76 20.71
C VAL A 55 -1.89 46.92 20.45
N ASP A 56 -2.17 48.06 21.09
CA ASP A 56 -1.19 49.11 21.20
C ASP A 56 -0.13 48.68 22.22
N GLU A 57 0.97 48.09 21.75
CA GLU A 57 2.05 47.61 22.62
C GLU A 57 2.62 48.74 23.50
N THR A 58 2.54 50.00 23.06
CA THR A 58 2.96 51.16 23.86
C THR A 58 1.98 51.52 24.99
N SER A 59 0.79 50.92 24.99
CA SER A 59 -0.23 51.07 26.03
C SER A 59 -0.16 50.00 27.12
N ILE A 60 0.64 48.95 26.94
CA ILE A 60 0.78 47.89 27.95
C ILE A 60 1.43 48.50 29.19
N ASN A 61 0.66 48.54 30.27
CA ASN A 61 1.09 49.02 31.56
C ASN A 61 0.91 47.90 32.59
N VAL A 62 2.01 47.53 33.24
CA VAL A 62 2.01 46.59 34.36
C VAL A 62 2.20 47.42 35.63
N ASP A 63 1.14 47.56 36.40
CA ASP A 63 1.17 48.15 37.74
C ASP A 63 1.38 47.01 38.73
N ALA A 64 2.65 46.64 38.91
CA ALA A 64 3.08 45.53 39.76
C ALA A 64 4.03 45.99 40.86
N THR A 65 3.85 45.43 42.05
CA THR A 65 4.65 45.77 43.24
C THR A 65 5.99 44.99 43.28
N TYR A 66 6.09 43.86 42.53
CA TYR A 66 7.28 43.01 42.42
C TYR A 66 7.23 42.09 41.16
N GLU A 67 8.33 41.94 40.41
CA GLU A 67 8.65 41.05 39.24
C GLU A 67 7.55 40.55 38.26
N GLY A 68 6.29 40.99 38.36
CA GLY A 68 5.20 40.65 37.45
C GLY A 68 5.45 41.19 36.05
N SER A 69 5.11 40.40 35.03
CA SER A 69 5.33 40.77 33.63
C SER A 69 4.17 40.37 32.74
N ALA A 70 3.97 41.15 31.67
CA ALA A 70 3.03 40.85 30.61
C ALA A 70 3.70 41.12 29.26
N SER A 71 3.55 40.19 28.33
CA SER A 71 4.10 40.29 26.97
C SER A 71 3.05 39.89 25.94
N ALA A 72 2.95 40.66 24.86
CA ALA A 72 2.18 40.25 23.69
C ALA A 72 2.90 39.09 22.98
N ILE A 73 2.14 38.08 22.55
CA ILE A 73 2.63 36.94 21.76
C ILE A 73 1.93 37.00 20.40
N ASP A 74 2.72 37.06 19.33
CA ASP A 74 2.24 36.94 17.94
C ASP A 74 2.29 35.46 17.53
N SER A 75 1.13 34.89 17.22
CA SER A 75 0.98 33.49 16.82
C SER A 75 0.60 33.40 15.33
N ASP A 76 1.52 32.86 14.53
CA ASP A 76 1.30 32.51 13.13
C ASP A 76 0.34 31.31 13.02
N GLY A 77 -0.95 31.56 12.78
CA GLY A 77 -1.96 30.51 12.59
C GLY A 77 -3.39 31.05 12.47
N ASP A 78 -4.29 30.29 11.85
CA ASP A 78 -5.62 30.69 11.39
C ASP A 78 -6.68 30.71 12.53
N GLY A 79 -7.27 31.88 12.83
CA GLY A 79 -8.47 32.03 13.66
C GLY A 79 -8.25 32.41 15.14
N ILE A 80 -8.61 33.66 15.50
CA ILE A 80 -8.35 34.40 16.76
C ILE A 80 -6.88 34.76 16.94
N LYS A 81 -6.52 36.03 16.67
CA LYS A 81 -5.12 36.47 16.62
C LYS A 81 -4.81 37.47 17.72
N ASN A 82 -3.68 37.19 18.37
CA ASN A 82 -2.97 37.96 19.41
C ASN A 82 -3.38 37.60 20.85
N ALA A 83 -2.40 37.16 21.64
CA ALA A 83 -2.57 36.79 23.04
C ALA A 83 -1.65 37.62 23.95
N ILE A 84 -2.01 37.75 25.22
CA ILE A 84 -1.15 38.30 26.28
C ILE A 84 -0.90 37.21 27.30
N GLN A 85 0.38 36.91 27.48
CA GLN A 85 0.82 36.04 28.57
C GLN A 85 1.08 36.88 29.81
N ILE A 86 0.53 36.44 30.93
CA ILE A 86 0.64 37.09 32.24
C ILE A 86 1.33 36.10 33.18
N GLN A 87 2.36 36.56 33.88
CA GLN A 87 3.12 35.73 34.80
C GLN A 87 3.47 36.50 36.07
N ASN A 88 3.57 35.76 37.18
CA ASN A 88 4.12 36.24 38.45
C ASN A 88 3.38 37.46 39.05
N LEU A 89 2.07 37.61 38.81
CA LEU A 89 1.28 38.62 39.51
C LEU A 89 1.12 38.24 40.98
N ILE A 90 1.22 39.22 41.87
CA ILE A 90 0.83 39.09 43.28
C ILE A 90 -0.46 39.88 43.56
N PRO A 91 -1.22 39.52 44.61
CA PRO A 91 -2.47 40.23 44.92
C PRO A 91 -2.27 41.74 45.03
N GLY A 92 -3.02 42.49 44.23
CA GLY A 92 -2.92 43.94 44.07
C GLY A 92 -2.35 44.37 42.71
N ASP A 93 -1.63 43.50 42.01
CA ASP A 93 -1.04 43.82 40.71
C ASP A 93 -2.10 43.85 39.60
N SER A 94 -1.83 44.66 38.57
CA SER A 94 -2.68 44.70 37.37
C SER A 94 -1.92 44.94 36.07
N VAL A 95 -2.49 44.45 34.97
CA VAL A 95 -2.04 44.66 33.60
C VAL A 95 -3.15 45.39 32.86
N SER A 96 -2.85 46.50 32.20
CA SER A 96 -3.80 47.23 31.37
C SER A 96 -3.24 47.47 29.97
N PHE A 97 -4.09 47.35 28.95
CA PHE A 97 -3.71 47.59 27.57
C PHE A 97 -4.94 47.97 26.72
N LYS A 98 -4.70 48.53 25.54
CA LYS A 98 -5.76 48.94 24.61
C LYS A 98 -5.76 48.06 23.36
N LEU A 99 -6.94 47.56 23.00
CA LEU A 99 -7.19 46.92 21.72
C LEU A 99 -7.66 47.98 20.72
N ASN A 100 -6.84 48.24 19.70
CA ASN A 100 -7.20 49.13 18.59
C ASN A 100 -7.95 48.33 17.54
N VAL A 101 -9.17 48.76 17.22
CA VAL A 101 -9.99 48.17 16.17
C VAL A 101 -10.17 49.18 15.04
N LYS A 102 -9.92 48.75 13.80
CA LYS A 102 -10.07 49.58 12.60
C LYS A 102 -10.88 48.85 11.54
N ASN A 103 -11.64 49.60 10.75
CA ASN A 103 -12.31 49.08 9.57
C ASN A 103 -11.48 49.38 8.33
N VAL A 104 -10.77 48.36 7.84
CA VAL A 104 -9.98 48.41 6.60
C VAL A 104 -10.79 48.00 5.37
N GLY A 105 -12.07 47.65 5.57
CA GLY A 105 -13.02 47.31 4.53
C GLY A 105 -13.57 48.53 3.78
N THR A 106 -14.48 48.27 2.85
CA THR A 106 -15.04 49.31 1.95
C THR A 106 -16.46 49.74 2.32
N ILE A 107 -17.05 49.12 3.35
CA ILE A 107 -18.39 49.45 3.87
C ILE A 107 -18.43 49.50 5.40
N THR A 108 -19.43 50.21 5.94
CA THR A 108 -19.76 50.20 7.36
C THR A 108 -19.99 48.76 7.85
N ALA A 109 -19.38 48.42 8.98
CA ALA A 109 -19.47 47.11 9.61
C ALA A 109 -20.01 47.25 11.05
N LYS A 110 -20.40 46.12 11.65
CA LYS A 110 -20.56 45.99 13.10
C LYS A 110 -19.50 45.05 13.61
N TYR A 111 -18.86 45.37 14.72
CA TYR A 111 -17.87 44.51 15.36
C TYR A 111 -18.17 44.32 16.84
N ARG A 112 -17.65 43.24 17.42
CA ARG A 112 -17.49 43.08 18.87
C ARG A 112 -16.14 42.45 19.20
N ALA A 113 -15.54 42.89 20.30
CA ALA A 113 -14.35 42.28 20.86
C ALA A 113 -14.69 40.96 21.57
N ILE A 114 -13.78 39.99 21.44
CA ILE A 114 -13.81 38.67 22.06
C ILE A 114 -12.57 38.55 22.95
N ILE A 115 -12.74 38.02 24.16
CA ILE A 115 -11.63 37.64 25.05
C ILE A 115 -11.88 36.23 25.56
N ALA A 116 -10.85 35.39 25.59
CA ALA A 116 -10.91 34.02 26.10
C ALA A 116 -9.60 33.64 26.78
N CYS A 117 -9.65 32.70 27.73
CA CYS A 117 -8.44 32.08 28.27
C CYS A 117 -8.01 30.92 27.36
N GLU A 118 -6.77 30.95 26.86
CA GLU A 118 -6.23 29.87 26.02
C GLU A 118 -5.52 28.80 26.84
N SER A 119 -4.80 29.22 27.88
CA SER A 119 -4.07 28.33 28.77
C SER A 119 -3.96 28.95 30.15
N ASP A 120 -4.13 28.13 31.17
CA ASP A 120 -4.04 28.53 32.57
C ASP A 120 -3.35 27.44 33.38
N ASP A 121 -2.49 27.84 34.31
CA ASP A 121 -1.87 26.95 35.30
C ASP A 121 -2.44 27.13 36.72
N GLY A 122 -3.60 27.81 36.81
CA GLY A 122 -4.36 28.10 38.02
C GLY A 122 -4.32 29.57 38.46
N LEU A 123 -3.97 30.50 37.55
CA LEU A 123 -3.97 31.94 37.79
C LEU A 123 -5.28 32.60 37.35
N PHE A 124 -5.86 32.17 36.22
CA PHE A 124 -6.93 32.88 35.53
C PHE A 124 -8.22 33.01 36.34
N GLU A 125 -8.61 31.97 37.09
CA GLU A 125 -9.79 31.99 37.97
C GLU A 125 -9.75 33.10 39.03
N ALA A 126 -8.55 33.51 39.44
CA ALA A 126 -8.35 34.56 40.44
C ALA A 126 -8.34 35.97 39.83
N LEU A 127 -8.27 36.10 38.51
CA LEU A 127 -8.18 37.39 37.83
C LEU A 127 -9.55 38.04 37.63
N VAL A 128 -9.57 39.36 37.68
CA VAL A 128 -10.70 40.20 37.27
C VAL A 128 -10.34 40.85 35.94
N VAL A 129 -11.04 40.48 34.87
CA VAL A 129 -10.84 41.03 33.53
C VAL A 129 -11.93 42.06 33.23
N THR A 130 -11.53 43.33 33.18
CA THR A 130 -12.37 44.46 32.82
C THR A 130 -12.21 44.77 31.35
N ILE A 131 -13.32 44.81 30.60
CA ILE A 131 -13.34 45.14 29.17
C ILE A 131 -14.27 46.34 28.98
N GLY A 132 -13.71 47.46 28.54
CA GLY A 132 -14.35 48.77 28.64
C GLY A 132 -14.66 49.10 30.10
N ASN A 133 -15.94 49.05 30.47
CA ASN A 133 -16.43 49.34 31.83
C ASN A 133 -17.10 48.13 32.50
N VAL A 134 -16.95 46.92 31.95
CA VAL A 134 -17.58 45.71 32.49
C VAL A 134 -16.51 44.82 33.09
N GLU A 135 -16.62 44.53 34.39
CA GLU A 135 -15.79 43.56 35.09
C GLU A 135 -16.33 42.15 34.85
N ASN A 136 -15.45 41.22 34.49
CA ASN A 136 -15.76 39.82 34.27
C ASN A 136 -14.80 38.96 35.08
N LYS A 137 -15.33 37.88 35.66
CA LYS A 137 -14.57 36.87 36.40
C LYS A 137 -15.01 35.50 35.92
N ASN A 138 -14.11 34.52 35.98
CA ASN A 138 -14.40 33.11 35.75
C ASN A 138 -15.25 32.84 34.48
N PHE A 139 -14.72 33.22 33.32
CA PHE A 139 -15.41 33.06 32.04
C PHE A 139 -14.52 32.33 31.02
N ASP A 140 -15.09 31.41 30.24
CA ASP A 140 -14.37 30.76 29.14
C ASP A 140 -14.19 31.71 27.95
N LYS A 141 -15.23 32.48 27.64
CA LYS A 141 -15.26 33.45 26.56
C LYS A 141 -16.18 34.60 26.92
N TYR A 142 -15.70 35.83 26.78
CA TYR A 142 -16.50 37.03 26.88
C TYR A 142 -16.56 37.75 25.54
N VAL A 143 -17.74 38.22 25.18
CA VAL A 143 -17.97 39.03 23.99
C VAL A 143 -18.65 40.34 24.35
N THR A 144 -18.20 41.43 23.75
CA THR A 144 -18.81 42.76 23.94
C THR A 144 -20.09 42.92 23.12
N ASN A 145 -20.88 43.96 23.42
CA ASN A 145 -22.02 44.32 22.57
C ASN A 145 -21.56 44.75 21.18
N TRP A 146 -22.35 44.42 20.16
CA TRP A 146 -22.08 44.82 18.78
C TRP A 146 -22.07 46.35 18.64
N LYS A 147 -20.99 46.89 18.06
CA LYS A 147 -20.81 48.33 17.80
C LYS A 147 -20.59 48.58 16.31
N ALA A 148 -21.24 49.61 15.77
CA ALA A 148 -21.02 50.03 14.38
C ALA A 148 -19.67 50.74 14.22
N ILE A 149 -19.02 50.52 13.07
CA ILE A 149 -17.78 51.17 12.66
C ILE A 149 -17.84 51.50 11.17
N GLU A 150 -17.64 52.79 10.83
CA GLU A 150 -17.63 53.27 9.44
C GLU A 150 -16.38 52.80 8.70
N ALA A 151 -16.43 52.73 7.37
CA ALA A 151 -15.28 52.37 6.54
C ALA A 151 -14.25 53.51 6.48
N ASP A 152 -13.31 53.50 7.42
CA ASP A 152 -12.21 54.46 7.52
C ASP A 152 -11.02 53.89 8.32
N ASP A 153 -9.98 53.42 7.62
CA ASP A 153 -8.75 52.86 8.23
C ASP A 153 -7.89 53.92 8.96
N SER A 154 -8.22 55.21 8.81
CA SER A 154 -7.55 56.27 9.56
C SER A 154 -8.09 56.44 10.99
N VAL A 155 -9.29 55.91 11.27
CA VAL A 155 -9.97 56.03 12.57
C VAL A 155 -9.80 54.73 13.37
N LYS A 156 -9.22 54.84 14.56
CA LYS A 156 -9.11 53.73 15.53
C LYS A 156 -10.19 53.82 16.59
N HIS A 157 -10.84 52.69 16.86
CA HIS A 157 -11.71 52.52 18.02
C HIS A 157 -10.94 51.75 19.10
N GLU A 158 -10.75 52.37 20.26
CA GLU A 158 -10.03 51.77 21.38
C GLU A 158 -11.01 51.02 22.30
N VAL A 159 -10.67 49.79 22.66
CA VAL A 159 -11.31 49.02 23.73
C VAL A 159 -10.29 48.86 24.85
N ASP A 160 -10.58 49.46 26.00
CA ASP A 160 -9.73 49.37 27.19
C ASP A 160 -9.88 47.99 27.83
N ILE A 161 -8.75 47.33 28.12
CA ILE A 161 -8.73 46.04 28.82
C ILE A 161 -7.85 46.18 30.04
N LYS A 162 -8.36 45.77 31.20
CA LYS A 162 -7.62 45.72 32.47
C LYS A 162 -7.80 44.36 33.12
N ILE A 163 -6.69 43.71 33.46
CA ILE A 163 -6.65 42.42 34.13
C ILE A 163 -5.99 42.64 35.48
N ALA A 164 -6.71 42.38 36.56
CA ALA A 164 -6.22 42.64 37.92
C ALA A 164 -6.30 41.37 38.77
N LEU A 165 -5.27 41.09 39.55
CA LEU A 165 -5.35 40.13 40.64
C LEU A 165 -5.79 40.91 41.90
N PRO A 166 -7.04 40.76 42.37
CA PRO A 166 -7.57 41.59 43.44
C PRO A 166 -6.85 41.32 44.76
N MET A 167 -6.67 42.36 45.59
CA MET A 167 -6.14 42.19 46.94
C MET A 167 -7.13 41.41 47.81
N THR A 168 -6.74 40.22 48.21
CA THR A 168 -7.44 39.42 49.23
C THR A 168 -6.47 39.09 50.37
N SER A 169 -6.98 39.14 51.61
CA SER A 169 -6.14 39.00 52.81
C SER A 169 -5.69 37.55 53.10
N ALA A 170 -6.14 36.56 52.31
CA ALA A 170 -5.99 35.13 52.62
C ALA A 170 -4.83 34.45 51.87
N ASP A 171 -4.49 34.85 50.63
CA ASP A 171 -3.72 34.00 49.71
C ASP A 171 -2.52 34.69 49.04
N GLN A 172 -1.72 35.42 49.81
CA GLN A 172 -0.59 36.21 49.28
C GLN A 172 0.50 35.40 48.53
N ASN A 173 0.53 34.07 48.67
CA ASN A 173 1.54 33.21 48.01
C ASN A 173 0.94 32.13 47.09
N GLN A 174 -0.39 31.96 47.03
CA GLN A 174 -1.02 30.85 46.29
C GLN A 174 -0.79 30.95 44.77
N TYR A 175 -0.80 32.17 44.25
CA TYR A 175 -0.68 32.46 42.81
C TYR A 175 0.75 32.80 42.39
N LYS A 176 1.72 32.59 43.28
CA LYS A 176 3.13 32.85 42.99
C LYS A 176 3.67 31.81 42.00
N ASN A 177 4.40 32.25 40.99
CA ASN A 177 4.92 31.44 39.88
C ASN A 177 3.84 30.81 38.99
N LYS A 178 2.61 31.32 39.06
CA LYS A 178 1.51 30.95 38.18
C LYS A 178 1.44 31.90 36.98
N SER A 179 0.89 31.41 35.88
CA SER A 179 0.79 32.04 34.58
C SER A 179 -0.50 31.67 33.85
N CYS A 180 -1.00 32.59 33.05
CA CYS A 180 -2.09 32.32 32.11
C CYS A 180 -1.85 33.10 30.81
N THR A 181 -2.48 32.62 29.74
CA THR A 181 -2.48 33.25 28.42
C THR A 181 -3.91 33.61 28.05
N ILE A 182 -4.15 34.89 27.82
CA ILE A 182 -5.47 35.43 27.47
C ILE A 182 -5.43 35.86 26.01
N ALA A 183 -6.24 35.19 25.18
CA ALA A 183 -6.47 35.58 23.79
C ALA A 183 -7.49 36.71 23.71
N TYR A 184 -7.26 37.59 22.74
CA TYR A 184 -8.22 38.61 22.36
C TYR A 184 -8.38 38.64 20.85
N GLY A 185 -9.55 39.07 20.41
CA GLY A 185 -9.87 39.15 18.99
C GLY A 185 -11.10 40.02 18.75
N VAL A 186 -11.49 40.11 17.48
CA VAL A 186 -12.72 40.77 17.08
C VAL A 186 -13.46 39.89 16.09
N GLU A 187 -14.77 39.88 16.17
CA GLU A 187 -15.64 39.37 15.10
C GLU A 187 -16.44 40.53 14.52
N ALA A 188 -16.70 40.45 13.21
CA ALA A 188 -17.34 41.52 12.46
C ALA A 188 -18.36 40.97 11.46
N VAL A 189 -19.45 41.72 11.29
CA VAL A 189 -20.52 41.46 10.33
C VAL A 189 -20.84 42.74 9.55
N GLN A 190 -21.57 42.62 8.43
CA GLN A 190 -21.99 43.77 7.64
C GLN A 190 -22.83 44.75 8.48
N GLY A 191 -22.70 46.05 8.23
CA GLY A 191 -23.34 47.09 9.05
C GLY A 191 -24.88 47.01 9.11
N ASN A 192 -25.49 46.37 8.11
CA ASN A 192 -26.94 46.10 8.05
C ASN A 192 -27.34 44.73 8.60
N ALA A 193 -26.41 43.87 9.00
CA ALA A 193 -26.72 42.55 9.55
C ALA A 193 -27.48 42.68 10.87
N GLU A 194 -28.48 41.82 11.05
CA GLU A 194 -29.21 41.70 12.31
C GLU A 194 -28.30 41.05 13.34
N THR A 195 -28.16 41.68 14.50
CA THR A 195 -27.19 41.30 15.54
C THR A 195 -27.89 41.34 16.89
N THR A 196 -27.81 40.25 17.64
CA THR A 196 -28.30 40.15 19.02
C THR A 196 -27.13 40.32 19.99
N ASN A 197 -27.31 41.17 21.00
CA ASN A 197 -26.37 41.29 22.11
C ASN A 197 -26.65 40.19 23.13
N GLU A 198 -25.60 39.56 23.65
CA GLU A 198 -25.69 38.61 24.77
C GLU A 198 -25.85 39.42 26.08
N SER A 199 -26.88 39.14 26.87
CA SER A 199 -27.29 40.03 27.97
C SER A 199 -26.64 39.73 29.33
N THR A 200 -25.76 38.75 29.46
CA THR A 200 -25.01 38.46 30.70
C THR A 200 -23.77 37.63 30.36
N PRO A 201 -22.68 37.70 31.16
CA PRO A 201 -21.69 36.63 31.18
C PRO A 201 -22.41 35.28 31.33
N VAL A 202 -21.88 34.22 30.72
CA VAL A 202 -22.26 32.86 31.10
C VAL A 202 -21.72 32.66 32.52
N ASP A 203 -22.52 33.05 33.51
CA ASP A 203 -22.21 32.90 34.92
C ASP A 203 -22.68 31.51 35.35
N ILE A 204 -21.82 30.83 36.10
CA ILE A 204 -22.08 29.50 36.67
C ILE A 204 -23.31 29.62 37.56
N ALA A 205 -24.43 29.03 37.13
CA ALA A 205 -25.64 28.99 37.92
C ALA A 205 -25.39 28.28 39.26
N GLY A 206 -25.49 29.02 40.35
CA GLY A 206 -26.08 28.61 41.62
C GLY A 206 -25.70 27.25 42.21
N THR A 207 -24.70 27.27 43.08
CA THR A 207 -24.56 26.42 44.29
C THR A 207 -24.50 24.90 44.12
N ALA A 208 -23.30 24.40 43.85
CA ALA A 208 -22.69 23.38 44.70
C ALA A 208 -21.17 23.65 44.75
N THR A 209 -20.71 24.37 45.76
CA THR A 209 -19.27 24.52 46.07
C THR A 209 -18.70 23.27 46.74
N GLU A 210 -19.42 22.16 46.73
CA GLU A 210 -19.04 20.93 47.40
C GLU A 210 -19.24 19.77 46.42
N SER A 211 -18.18 19.00 46.19
CA SER A 211 -18.30 17.67 45.61
C SER A 211 -19.32 16.88 46.44
N ALA A 212 -20.24 16.19 45.77
CA ALA A 212 -21.20 15.33 46.46
C ALA A 212 -20.63 13.93 46.56
N THR A 213 -20.54 13.40 47.79
CA THR A 213 -20.17 12.01 48.04
C THR A 213 -21.43 11.14 48.01
N LEU A 214 -21.51 10.22 47.04
CA LEU A 214 -22.57 9.21 46.96
C LEU A 214 -22.08 7.91 47.59
N GLN A 215 -22.87 7.35 48.52
CA GLN A 215 -22.57 6.09 49.21
C GLN A 215 -23.85 5.25 49.31
N THR A 216 -23.69 3.92 49.38
CA THR A 216 -24.74 3.03 49.90
C THR A 216 -24.65 2.90 51.42
N ASN A 217 -25.71 2.44 52.06
CA ASN A 217 -25.76 2.33 53.53
C ASN A 217 -24.78 1.25 54.03
N GLY A 218 -23.55 1.64 54.39
CA GLY A 218 -22.54 0.74 54.99
C GLY A 218 -21.16 1.41 55.10
N ALA A 219 -20.36 1.00 56.10
CA ALA A 219 -18.98 1.49 56.25
C ALA A 219 -17.99 0.86 55.25
N ASP A 220 -18.40 -0.23 54.59
CA ASP A 220 -17.62 -1.00 53.60
C ASP A 220 -18.22 -0.88 52.19
N SER A 221 -18.87 0.26 51.90
CA SER A 221 -19.60 0.50 50.65
C SER A 221 -18.75 1.24 49.62
N PRO A 222 -18.96 1.02 48.31
CA PRO A 222 -18.42 1.86 47.25
C PRO A 222 -18.79 3.33 47.48
N VAL A 223 -17.83 4.22 47.22
CA VAL A 223 -17.98 5.66 47.32
C VAL A 223 -17.65 6.28 45.98
N VAL A 224 -18.53 7.17 45.51
CA VAL A 224 -18.29 7.98 44.31
C VAL A 224 -18.36 9.44 44.71
N GLU A 225 -17.29 10.19 44.44
CA GLU A 225 -17.27 11.64 44.60
C GLU A 225 -17.50 12.31 43.25
N LEU A 226 -18.63 13.00 43.15
CA LEU A 226 -18.99 13.75 41.95
C LEU A 226 -18.47 15.18 42.06
N PRO A 227 -17.59 15.62 41.13
CA PRO A 227 -17.19 17.02 41.03
C PRO A 227 -18.42 17.92 40.81
N ALA A 228 -18.32 19.18 41.25
CA ALA A 228 -19.38 20.17 41.05
C ALA A 228 -19.82 20.30 39.58
N ALA A 229 -18.88 20.17 38.63
CA ALA A 229 -19.18 20.18 37.19
C ALA A 229 -20.07 19.00 36.75
N VAL A 230 -19.92 17.83 37.37
CA VAL A 230 -20.76 16.65 37.11
C VAL A 230 -22.12 16.81 37.75
N LEU A 231 -22.18 17.29 39.00
CA LEU A 231 -23.43 17.54 39.69
C LEU A 231 -24.31 18.56 38.96
N ASN A 232 -23.71 19.61 38.39
CA ASN A 232 -24.40 20.65 37.63
C ASN A 232 -24.91 20.18 36.25
N ALA A 233 -24.35 19.09 35.71
CA ALA A 233 -24.80 18.52 34.45
C ALA A 233 -26.05 17.63 34.63
N ILE A 234 -26.36 17.21 35.86
CA ILE A 234 -27.54 16.40 36.15
C ILE A 234 -28.79 17.30 36.12
N PRO A 235 -29.82 16.99 35.31
CA PRO A 235 -31.02 17.82 35.23
C PRO A 235 -31.73 17.98 36.58
N ASP A 236 -32.14 19.21 36.93
CA ASP A 236 -32.90 19.53 38.16
C ASP A 236 -34.14 18.65 38.39
N THR A 237 -34.69 18.05 37.33
CA THR A 237 -35.83 17.13 37.38
C THR A 237 -35.52 15.75 38.00
N ALA A 238 -34.24 15.39 38.20
CA ALA A 238 -33.82 14.09 38.73
C ALA A 238 -34.03 13.93 40.26
N GLY A 239 -34.25 15.01 41.00
CA GLY A 239 -34.34 14.96 42.46
C GLY A 239 -33.00 14.60 43.12
N SER A 240 -33.03 13.88 44.25
CA SER A 240 -31.81 13.39 44.92
C SER A 240 -31.18 12.21 44.16
N VAL A 241 -29.87 12.26 43.95
CA VAL A 241 -29.10 11.20 43.28
C VAL A 241 -28.54 10.20 44.29
N SER A 242 -28.43 8.93 43.93
CA SER A 242 -27.81 7.89 44.76
C SER A 242 -26.99 6.90 43.93
N LEU A 243 -26.01 6.25 44.56
CA LEU A 243 -25.25 5.15 43.96
C LEU A 243 -25.98 3.82 44.22
N GLN A 244 -26.32 3.08 43.18
CA GLN A 244 -26.77 1.69 43.27
C GLN A 244 -25.67 0.75 42.76
N HIS A 245 -25.54 -0.41 43.40
CA HIS A 245 -24.59 -1.43 42.96
C HIS A 245 -25.09 -2.83 43.34
N SER A 246 -24.59 -3.86 42.64
CA SER A 246 -24.77 -5.25 43.04
C SER A 246 -23.90 -5.60 44.25
N GLU A 247 -24.25 -6.68 44.96
CA GLU A 247 -23.32 -7.29 45.93
C GLU A 247 -21.99 -7.66 45.24
N PRO A 248 -20.83 -7.43 45.87
CA PRO A 248 -19.54 -7.76 45.26
C PRO A 248 -19.37 -9.27 45.12
N ILE A 249 -19.07 -9.71 43.90
CA ILE A 249 -18.70 -11.09 43.60
C ILE A 249 -17.20 -11.23 43.77
N VAL A 250 -16.77 -12.06 44.73
CA VAL A 250 -15.35 -12.27 45.05
C VAL A 250 -14.88 -13.62 44.53
N ASP A 251 -14.01 -13.59 43.52
CA ASP A 251 -13.25 -14.77 43.08
C ASP A 251 -11.89 -14.80 43.79
N LYS A 252 -11.84 -15.57 44.87
CA LYS A 252 -10.63 -15.74 45.68
C LYS A 252 -9.50 -16.45 44.93
N ALA A 253 -9.82 -17.30 43.95
CA ALA A 253 -8.81 -18.06 43.19
C ALA A 253 -8.08 -17.15 42.21
N ASN A 254 -8.83 -16.27 41.54
CA ASN A 254 -8.30 -15.34 40.55
C ASN A 254 -7.94 -13.96 41.12
N LYS A 255 -8.20 -13.73 42.41
CA LYS A 255 -8.00 -12.45 43.12
C LYS A 255 -8.71 -11.31 42.39
N THR A 256 -10.00 -11.52 42.16
CA THR A 256 -10.86 -10.63 41.40
C THR A 256 -12.09 -10.27 42.23
N ILE A 257 -12.53 -9.02 42.13
CA ILE A 257 -13.79 -8.52 42.66
C ILE A 257 -14.58 -7.96 41.49
N THR A 258 -15.84 -8.36 41.33
CA THR A 258 -16.74 -7.81 40.31
C THR A 258 -17.98 -7.22 40.96
N PHE A 259 -18.37 -6.04 40.50
CA PHE A 259 -19.68 -5.44 40.73
C PHE A 259 -20.44 -5.48 39.39
N ASP A 260 -21.31 -6.47 39.20
CA ASP A 260 -22.12 -6.69 37.99
C ASP A 260 -22.92 -5.45 37.58
N THR A 261 -23.30 -4.61 38.54
CA THR A 261 -23.93 -3.31 38.29
C THR A 261 -23.33 -2.27 39.24
N MET A 262 -23.02 -1.09 38.71
CA MET A 262 -22.67 0.11 39.48
C MET A 262 -23.19 1.33 38.73
N GLU A 263 -24.30 1.88 39.19
CA GLU A 263 -25.07 2.89 38.47
C GLU A 263 -25.39 4.07 39.37
N ILE A 264 -25.33 5.27 38.81
CA ILE A 264 -25.85 6.47 39.44
C ILE A 264 -27.32 6.56 39.04
N VAL A 265 -28.23 6.62 40.02
CA VAL A 265 -29.66 6.65 39.76
C VAL A 265 -30.34 7.87 40.36
N ASP A 266 -31.44 8.27 39.72
CA ASP A 266 -32.36 9.30 40.23
C ASP A 266 -33.22 8.77 41.40
N GLN A 267 -34.06 9.63 41.97
CA GLN A 267 -34.97 9.25 43.07
C GLN A 267 -35.99 8.17 42.67
N ALA A 268 -36.30 8.03 41.38
CA ALA A 268 -37.22 7.03 40.85
C ALA A 268 -36.51 5.70 40.52
N GLY A 269 -35.18 5.62 40.66
CA GLY A 269 -34.37 4.46 40.34
C GLY A 269 -34.06 4.31 38.87
N ASN A 270 -34.19 5.37 38.06
CA ASN A 270 -33.73 5.37 36.68
C ASN A 270 -32.24 5.68 36.65
N GLU A 271 -31.51 4.94 35.81
CA GLU A 271 -30.10 5.19 35.53
C GLU A 271 -29.87 6.58 34.94
N ILE A 272 -28.87 7.28 35.46
CA ILE A 272 -28.36 8.55 34.96
C ILE A 272 -27.04 8.26 34.25
N ASP A 273 -27.10 8.14 32.92
CA ASP A 273 -25.92 8.03 32.08
C ASP A 273 -25.23 9.40 31.94
N LEU A 274 -23.99 9.49 32.41
CA LEU A 274 -23.19 10.71 32.39
C LEU A 274 -22.61 11.01 30.99
N GLU A 275 -22.46 10.00 30.13
CA GLU A 275 -21.96 10.20 28.75
C GLU A 275 -22.99 10.89 27.88
N THR A 276 -24.28 10.51 27.98
CA THR A 276 -25.36 11.20 27.26
C THR A 276 -25.61 12.62 27.75
N LEU A 277 -25.16 12.96 28.97
CA LEU A 277 -25.12 14.34 29.49
C LEU A 277 -23.89 15.13 29.01
N GLY A 278 -23.01 14.52 28.21
CA GLY A 278 -21.85 15.16 27.58
C GLY A 278 -20.71 15.47 28.55
N ASN A 279 -20.66 14.79 29.70
CA ASN A 279 -19.66 15.07 30.72
C ASN A 279 -18.44 14.14 30.59
N THR A 280 -17.25 14.70 30.34
CA THR A 280 -15.98 13.96 30.28
C THR A 280 -15.11 14.19 31.52
N THR A 281 -15.66 14.77 32.58
CA THR A 281 -14.90 15.10 33.80
C THR A 281 -14.60 13.83 34.58
N ALA A 282 -13.35 13.68 35.02
CA ALA A 282 -12.94 12.58 35.88
C ALA A 282 -13.69 12.64 37.23
N ILE A 283 -14.35 11.55 37.60
CA ILE A 283 -14.95 11.33 38.91
C ILE A 283 -14.01 10.49 39.77
N GLU A 284 -14.00 10.71 41.08
CA GLU A 284 -13.22 9.86 41.99
C GLU A 284 -14.08 8.71 42.51
N VAL A 285 -13.55 7.49 42.37
CA VAL A 285 -14.19 6.26 42.80
C VAL A 285 -13.32 5.61 43.87
N THR A 286 -13.93 5.25 44.99
CA THR A 286 -13.27 4.50 46.05
C THR A 286 -14.03 3.22 46.33
N LEU A 287 -13.36 2.09 46.16
CA LEU A 287 -13.92 0.76 46.38
C LEU A 287 -13.36 0.12 47.66
N PRO A 288 -14.16 -0.67 48.39
CA PRO A 288 -13.65 -1.49 49.48
C PRO A 288 -12.76 -2.62 48.93
N ALA A 289 -11.53 -2.70 49.41
CA ALA A 289 -10.64 -3.83 49.12
C ALA A 289 -11.05 -5.03 49.99
N GLN A 290 -11.27 -6.18 49.36
CA GLN A 290 -11.58 -7.42 50.08
C GLN A 290 -10.32 -7.96 50.79
N GLU A 291 -10.49 -8.87 51.76
CA GLU A 291 -9.40 -9.41 52.59
C GLU A 291 -8.23 -9.98 51.75
N GLU A 292 -8.53 -10.47 50.55
CA GLU A 292 -7.62 -11.05 49.57
C GLU A 292 -6.58 -10.05 49.02
N PHE A 293 -6.82 -8.74 49.15
CA PHE A 293 -5.95 -7.68 48.63
C PHE A 293 -5.10 -7.07 49.75
N ALA A 294 -3.80 -7.34 49.77
CA ALA A 294 -2.89 -6.76 50.76
C ALA A 294 -2.66 -5.26 50.48
N ALA A 295 -2.51 -4.45 51.53
CA ALA A 295 -2.14 -3.05 51.37
C ALA A 295 -0.81 -2.92 50.60
N GLY A 296 -0.73 -1.96 49.69
CA GLY A 296 0.39 -1.79 48.77
C GLY A 296 0.37 -2.71 47.54
N THR A 297 -0.67 -3.56 47.39
CA THR A 297 -0.84 -4.38 46.18
C THR A 297 -1.34 -3.48 45.04
N GLN A 298 -0.68 -3.55 43.88
CA GLN A 298 -1.17 -2.92 42.66
C GLN A 298 -2.36 -3.72 42.10
N VAL A 299 -3.40 -3.02 41.72
CA VAL A 299 -4.64 -3.57 41.16
C VAL A 299 -5.01 -2.86 39.86
N TYR A 300 -5.71 -3.57 38.99
CA TYR A 300 -6.18 -3.09 37.69
C TYR A 300 -7.70 -3.06 37.71
N ILE A 301 -8.27 -1.98 37.20
CA ILE A 301 -9.70 -1.72 37.20
C ILE A 301 -10.21 -1.75 35.77
N TYR A 302 -11.29 -2.49 35.56
CA TYR A 302 -11.98 -2.64 34.28
C TYR A 302 -13.45 -2.23 34.42
N HIS A 303 -13.98 -1.57 33.40
CA HIS A 303 -15.37 -1.15 33.26
C HIS A 303 -15.95 -1.84 32.02
N ASP A 304 -16.99 -2.67 32.15
CA ASP A 304 -17.53 -3.53 31.07
C ASP A 304 -16.46 -4.36 30.34
N GLY A 305 -15.42 -4.77 31.08
CA GLY A 305 -14.26 -5.49 30.55
C GLY A 305 -13.17 -4.62 29.91
N GLU A 306 -13.37 -3.31 29.79
CA GLU A 306 -12.38 -2.35 29.29
C GLU A 306 -11.47 -1.84 30.41
N TYR A 307 -10.17 -1.73 30.15
CA TYR A 307 -9.23 -1.24 31.16
C TYR A 307 -9.38 0.27 31.37
N VAL A 308 -9.65 0.69 32.60
CA VAL A 308 -9.85 2.10 32.96
C VAL A 308 -8.66 2.67 33.72
N ALA A 309 -8.17 1.97 34.73
CA ALA A 309 -7.15 2.51 35.63
C ALA A 309 -6.26 1.44 36.28
N THR A 310 -5.09 1.89 36.74
CA THR A 310 -4.26 1.15 37.68
C THR A 310 -4.28 1.88 39.01
N ALA A 311 -4.57 1.17 40.09
CA ALA A 311 -4.59 1.71 41.44
C ALA A 311 -3.71 0.87 42.38
N THR A 312 -3.52 1.35 43.60
CA THR A 312 -2.86 0.61 44.66
C THR A 312 -3.83 0.48 45.83
N VAL A 313 -3.86 -0.69 46.45
CA VAL A 313 -4.66 -0.93 47.66
C VAL A 313 -4.08 -0.07 48.78
N ASN A 314 -4.87 0.88 49.25
CA ASN A 314 -4.50 1.82 50.31
C ASN A 314 -4.31 1.10 51.66
N ALA A 315 -3.67 1.79 52.60
CA ALA A 315 -3.40 1.24 53.94
C ALA A 315 -4.68 0.93 54.73
N ASP A 316 -5.75 1.65 54.45
CA ASP A 316 -7.08 1.50 55.02
C ASP A 316 -7.96 0.45 54.31
N LYS A 317 -7.37 -0.34 53.40
CA LYS A 317 -8.08 -1.36 52.59
C LYS A 317 -9.13 -0.77 51.66
N THR A 318 -8.83 0.39 51.06
CA THR A 318 -9.61 0.94 49.94
C THR A 318 -8.81 0.94 48.64
N ILE A 319 -9.50 1.12 47.52
CA ILE A 319 -8.91 1.23 46.18
C ILE A 319 -9.51 2.47 45.54
N SER A 320 -8.70 3.52 45.35
CA SER A 320 -9.14 4.78 44.76
C SER A 320 -8.63 4.95 43.34
N TYR A 321 -9.49 5.36 42.42
CA TYR A 321 -9.17 5.62 41.02
C TYR A 321 -10.10 6.67 40.43
N THR A 322 -9.75 7.19 39.26
CA THR A 322 -10.61 8.10 38.49
C THR A 322 -11.19 7.42 37.26
N ALA A 323 -12.45 7.74 36.95
CA ALA A 323 -13.16 7.26 35.76
C ALA A 323 -14.00 8.38 35.15
N THR A 324 -14.44 8.22 33.91
CA THR A 324 -15.35 9.17 33.22
C THR A 324 -16.75 8.62 32.98
N HIS A 325 -16.94 7.31 33.21
CA HIS A 325 -18.18 6.55 33.04
C HIS A 325 -18.29 5.45 34.10
N PHE A 326 -19.50 4.94 34.36
CA PHE A 326 -19.76 3.85 35.31
C PHE A 326 -20.63 2.76 34.69
N CYS A 327 -20.22 1.52 34.89
CA CYS A 327 -20.90 0.31 34.44
C CYS A 327 -20.38 -0.90 35.26
N GLU A 328 -20.33 -2.12 34.72
CA GLU A 328 -19.78 -3.27 35.43
C GLU A 328 -18.32 -2.99 35.85
N VAL A 329 -18.03 -2.98 37.16
CA VAL A 329 -16.66 -2.70 37.64
C VAL A 329 -15.98 -3.99 38.09
N GLN A 330 -14.84 -4.31 37.47
CA GLN A 330 -13.99 -5.43 37.85
C GLN A 330 -12.62 -4.95 38.34
N VAL A 331 -12.19 -5.43 39.51
CA VAL A 331 -10.88 -5.15 40.10
C VAL A 331 -10.07 -6.44 40.21
N SER A 332 -8.83 -6.43 39.71
CA SER A 332 -7.99 -7.63 39.66
C SER A 332 -6.53 -7.34 40.05
N THR A 333 -5.88 -8.26 40.76
CA THR A 333 -4.40 -8.23 40.92
C THR A 333 -3.65 -8.78 39.69
N ASN A 334 -4.37 -9.41 38.76
CA ASN A 334 -3.80 -10.02 37.56
C ASN A 334 -4.07 -9.12 36.35
N VAL A 335 -3.01 -8.74 35.63
CA VAL A 335 -3.08 -7.82 34.47
C VAL A 335 -3.78 -8.45 33.26
N LEU A 336 -3.82 -9.77 33.14
CA LEU A 336 -4.14 -10.41 31.85
C LEU A 336 -4.92 -11.71 32.07
N SER A 337 -6.21 -11.67 31.75
CA SER A 337 -6.95 -12.83 31.23
C SER A 337 -6.18 -13.42 30.03
N ASP A 338 -6.38 -14.69 29.71
CA ASP A 338 -5.66 -15.33 28.58
C ASP A 338 -6.07 -14.76 27.19
N SER A 339 -7.10 -13.89 27.18
CA SER A 339 -7.62 -13.14 26.04
C SER A 339 -7.99 -11.72 26.47
N ILE A 340 -7.68 -10.71 25.64
CA ILE A 340 -8.10 -9.32 25.83
C ILE A 340 -8.60 -8.73 24.51
N THR A 341 -9.62 -7.88 24.56
CA THR A 341 -10.07 -7.09 23.40
C THR A 341 -9.41 -5.72 23.42
N VAL A 342 -8.96 -5.23 22.26
CA VAL A 342 -8.40 -3.87 22.11
C VAL A 342 -9.12 -3.13 20.99
N TYR A 343 -9.34 -1.83 21.14
CA TYR A 343 -10.04 -0.96 20.18
C TYR A 343 -9.12 0.10 19.55
N SER A 344 -7.87 0.22 20.01
CA SER A 344 -6.91 1.16 19.45
C SER A 344 -5.47 0.63 19.34
N TYR A 345 -4.67 1.23 18.45
CA TYR A 345 -3.25 0.92 18.31
C TYR A 345 -2.44 1.23 19.59
N ASN A 346 -2.84 2.26 20.33
CA ASN A 346 -2.21 2.65 21.60
C ASN A 346 -2.50 1.61 22.70
N GLU A 347 -3.71 1.06 22.73
CA GLU A 347 -4.05 -0.07 23.62
C GLU A 347 -3.26 -1.32 23.25
N LEU A 348 -3.22 -1.67 21.96
CA LEU A 348 -2.46 -2.83 21.48
C LEU A 348 -0.98 -2.77 21.88
N THR A 349 -0.34 -1.62 21.70
CA THR A 349 1.07 -1.44 22.09
C THR A 349 1.28 -1.48 23.61
N SER A 350 0.35 -0.94 24.39
CA SER A 350 0.35 -0.98 25.86
C SER A 350 0.19 -2.42 26.40
N VAL A 351 -0.79 -3.16 25.89
CA VAL A 351 -1.04 -4.56 26.22
C VAL A 351 0.18 -5.42 25.90
N LEU A 352 0.79 -5.22 24.73
CA LEU A 352 1.95 -5.98 24.31
C LEU A 352 3.19 -5.68 25.16
N ALA A 353 3.40 -4.43 25.58
CA ALA A 353 4.46 -4.06 26.51
C ALA A 353 4.28 -4.72 27.89
N LYS A 354 3.04 -4.79 28.38
CA LYS A 354 2.69 -5.43 29.66
C LYS A 354 2.82 -6.96 29.61
N ALA A 355 2.38 -7.61 28.54
CA ALA A 355 2.55 -9.05 28.34
C ALA A 355 4.03 -9.47 28.35
N LYS A 356 4.90 -8.66 27.73
CA LYS A 356 6.37 -8.84 27.79
C LYS A 356 6.90 -8.71 29.22
N ALA A 357 6.50 -7.67 29.94
CA ALA A 357 6.93 -7.45 31.32
C ALA A 357 6.50 -8.60 32.25
N ALA A 358 5.32 -9.19 32.00
CA ALA A 358 4.75 -10.31 32.74
C ALA A 358 5.33 -11.69 32.36
N LYS A 359 6.20 -11.78 31.33
CA LYS A 359 6.78 -13.03 30.82
C LYS A 359 5.74 -14.12 30.50
N LYS A 360 4.59 -13.72 29.95
CA LYS A 360 3.56 -14.69 29.51
C LYS A 360 4.12 -15.57 28.38
N GLU A 361 3.83 -16.88 28.46
CA GLU A 361 4.26 -17.83 27.43
C GLU A 361 3.30 -17.84 26.22
N ALA A 362 2.00 -17.60 26.45
CA ALA A 362 0.97 -17.51 25.41
C ALA A 362 -0.10 -16.47 25.78
N PHE A 363 -0.67 -15.79 24.78
CA PHE A 363 -1.64 -14.71 24.97
C PHE A 363 -2.49 -14.47 23.71
N THR A 364 -3.78 -14.15 23.86
CA THR A 364 -4.69 -13.83 22.75
C THR A 364 -5.13 -12.37 22.80
N ILE A 365 -5.10 -11.67 21.66
CA ILE A 365 -5.66 -10.32 21.51
C ILE A 365 -6.76 -10.38 20.45
N VAL A 366 -7.96 -9.95 20.84
CA VAL A 366 -9.10 -9.74 19.95
C VAL A 366 -9.10 -8.28 19.53
N LEU A 367 -9.13 -8.01 18.22
CA LEU A 367 -9.27 -6.65 17.72
C LEU A 367 -10.74 -6.28 17.65
N GLY A 368 -11.12 -5.18 18.29
CA GLY A 368 -12.42 -4.53 18.12
C GLY A 368 -12.49 -3.78 16.79
N ASP A 369 -13.65 -3.20 16.52
CA ASP A 369 -14.03 -2.62 15.23
C ASP A 369 -13.03 -1.51 14.77
N ASP A 370 -12.65 -1.52 13.48
CA ASP A 370 -11.94 -0.45 12.76
C ASP A 370 -10.59 0.05 13.31
N ILE A 371 -9.67 -0.85 13.70
CA ILE A 371 -8.33 -0.45 14.15
C ILE A 371 -7.40 -0.05 12.98
N ALA A 372 -6.99 1.22 12.94
CA ALA A 372 -5.99 1.72 12.01
C ALA A 372 -4.55 1.49 12.51
N PHE A 373 -3.77 0.66 11.80
CA PHE A 373 -2.34 0.45 12.08
C PHE A 373 -1.48 1.54 11.44
N THR A 374 -0.68 2.24 12.24
CA THR A 374 0.09 3.39 11.73
C THR A 374 1.50 3.06 11.27
N LYS A 375 2.35 2.22 11.91
CA LYS A 375 3.63 1.80 11.26
C LYS A 375 4.45 0.59 11.75
N GLN A 376 4.37 0.05 12.97
CA GLN A 376 5.21 -1.14 13.31
C GLN A 376 4.77 -1.83 14.61
N LEU A 377 4.44 -3.14 14.55
CA LEU A 377 4.12 -3.92 15.75
C LEU A 377 5.27 -4.88 16.11
N GLU A 378 6.06 -4.52 17.13
CA GLU A 378 7.14 -5.38 17.62
C GLU A 378 6.65 -6.31 18.73
N ILE A 379 6.57 -7.61 18.43
CA ILE A 379 6.28 -8.66 19.42
C ILE A 379 7.63 -9.08 20.00
N GLY A 380 7.85 -8.76 21.27
CA GLY A 380 9.15 -8.91 21.93
C GLY A 380 9.52 -10.37 22.18
N GLN A 381 10.76 -10.58 22.61
CA GLN A 381 11.35 -11.87 22.93
C GLN A 381 10.47 -12.73 23.87
N GLY A 382 10.28 -14.01 23.52
CA GLY A 382 9.68 -15.01 24.41
C GLY A 382 8.14 -15.17 24.43
N LEU A 383 7.37 -14.41 23.65
CA LEU A 383 5.89 -14.46 23.66
C LEU A 383 5.31 -15.20 22.45
N ALA A 384 4.43 -16.19 22.67
CA ALA A 384 3.52 -16.69 21.63
C ALA A 384 2.24 -15.83 21.62
N LEU A 385 1.84 -15.32 20.46
CA LEU A 385 0.72 -14.39 20.31
C LEU A 385 -0.30 -14.91 19.30
N THR A 386 -1.57 -14.85 19.67
CA THR A 386 -2.71 -15.01 18.77
C THR A 386 -3.38 -13.65 18.56
N LEU A 387 -3.49 -13.21 17.31
CA LEU A 387 -4.29 -12.04 16.91
C LEU A 387 -5.59 -12.55 16.26
N ASP A 388 -6.72 -12.28 16.90
CA ASP A 388 -8.06 -12.57 16.36
C ASP A 388 -8.66 -11.30 15.75
N LEU A 389 -8.99 -11.36 14.47
CA LEU A 389 -9.56 -10.23 13.72
C LEU A 389 -11.07 -10.08 13.92
N ASN A 390 -11.74 -11.03 14.58
CA ASN A 390 -13.16 -10.99 14.90
C ASN A 390 -14.09 -10.70 13.70
N GLY A 391 -13.69 -11.09 12.50
CA GLY A 391 -14.47 -10.86 11.27
C GLY A 391 -14.35 -9.47 10.63
N TYR A 392 -13.46 -8.59 11.12
CA TYR A 392 -13.29 -7.23 10.61
C TYR A 392 -12.14 -7.08 9.59
N ASP A 393 -12.22 -6.02 8.79
CA ASP A 393 -11.20 -5.64 7.81
C ASP A 393 -10.11 -4.78 8.47
N ILE A 394 -8.84 -5.13 8.26
CA ILE A 394 -7.74 -4.20 8.57
C ILE A 394 -7.45 -3.38 7.32
N GLU A 395 -7.85 -2.11 7.34
CA GLU A 395 -7.51 -1.13 6.29
C GLU A 395 -6.47 -0.13 6.80
N ALA A 396 -5.23 -0.24 6.31
CA ALA A 396 -4.14 0.63 6.74
C ALA A 396 -3.84 1.73 5.71
N ASN A 397 -4.30 2.96 5.97
CA ASN A 397 -3.94 4.16 5.20
C ASN A 397 -2.54 4.66 5.59
N ILE A 398 -1.51 3.95 5.14
CA ILE A 398 -0.11 4.29 5.42
C ILE A 398 0.41 5.22 4.29
N SER A 399 1.31 6.16 4.57
CA SER A 399 2.00 6.98 3.54
C SER A 399 2.98 6.17 2.67
N GLN A 400 3.37 6.68 1.49
CA GLN A 400 4.34 6.02 0.59
C GLN A 400 5.67 5.74 1.33
N ASN A 401 6.21 4.51 1.20
CA ASN A 401 7.48 3.99 1.76
C ASN A 401 7.47 3.36 3.17
N GLU A 402 6.31 3.06 3.76
CA GLU A 402 6.26 2.45 5.10
C GLU A 402 5.75 1.01 5.09
N LEU A 403 6.40 0.17 5.92
CA LEU A 403 6.26 -1.28 6.00
C LEU A 403 5.49 -1.67 7.26
N ILE A 404 4.52 -2.59 7.17
CA ILE A 404 4.03 -3.29 8.37
C ILE A 404 4.95 -4.49 8.62
N GLN A 405 5.70 -4.44 9.72
CA GLN A 405 6.57 -5.54 10.16
C GLN A 405 5.91 -6.25 11.34
N LEU A 406 5.69 -7.56 11.19
CA LEU A 406 5.35 -8.45 12.30
C LEU A 406 6.59 -9.31 12.57
N LYS A 407 7.31 -8.98 13.65
CA LYS A 407 8.58 -9.62 14.04
C LYS A 407 8.40 -10.39 15.34
N ASN A 408 8.85 -11.64 15.36
CA ASN A 408 9.09 -12.41 16.58
C ASN A 408 10.52 -12.97 16.50
N THR A 409 11.41 -12.56 17.39
CA THR A 409 12.86 -12.71 17.20
C THR A 409 13.46 -14.04 17.67
N ASP A 410 12.67 -14.92 18.31
CA ASP A 410 13.22 -16.06 19.07
C ASP A 410 12.62 -17.44 18.71
N GLY A 411 11.89 -17.58 17.61
CA GLY A 411 11.39 -18.88 17.11
C GLY A 411 10.08 -19.40 17.73
N ASN A 412 9.29 -18.53 18.37
CA ASN A 412 7.93 -18.83 18.84
C ASN A 412 6.87 -18.61 17.73
N SER A 413 5.66 -19.16 17.87
CA SER A 413 4.59 -19.04 16.87
C SER A 413 3.81 -17.72 16.96
N LEU A 414 3.52 -17.11 15.80
CA LEU A 414 2.53 -16.04 15.65
C LEU A 414 1.31 -16.62 14.90
N THR A 415 0.13 -16.52 15.48
CA THR A 415 -1.12 -16.95 14.84
C THR A 415 -1.99 -15.74 14.53
N ILE A 416 -2.40 -15.59 13.28
CA ILE A 416 -3.42 -14.63 12.85
C ILE A 416 -4.63 -15.44 12.43
N MET A 417 -5.78 -15.17 13.03
CA MET A 417 -7.00 -15.92 12.75
C MET A 417 -8.21 -15.01 12.73
N SER A 418 -9.30 -15.50 12.13
CA SER A 418 -10.63 -14.97 12.37
C SER A 418 -11.45 -16.05 13.06
N SER A 419 -12.03 -15.74 14.22
CA SER A 419 -13.03 -16.60 14.86
C SER A 419 -14.35 -16.62 14.10
N ASP A 420 -14.61 -15.61 13.26
CA ASP A 420 -15.73 -15.53 12.34
C ASP A 420 -15.36 -15.88 10.89
N LYS A 421 -16.36 -16.26 10.08
CA LYS A 421 -16.14 -17.01 8.83
C LYS A 421 -15.33 -16.29 7.73
N TRP A 422 -15.06 -15.00 7.85
CA TRP A 422 -14.28 -14.23 6.88
C TRP A 422 -13.69 -12.98 7.52
N ALA A 423 -12.38 -12.75 7.37
CA ALA A 423 -11.71 -11.47 7.66
C ALA A 423 -10.70 -11.16 6.55
N ARG A 424 -10.39 -9.88 6.31
CA ARG A 424 -9.48 -9.44 5.25
C ARG A 424 -8.34 -8.57 5.77
N ILE A 425 -7.13 -8.83 5.27
CA ILE A 425 -5.98 -7.91 5.39
C ILE A 425 -5.71 -7.34 4.00
N GLN A 426 -6.01 -6.07 3.79
CA GLN A 426 -5.79 -5.39 2.52
C GLN A 426 -4.69 -4.33 2.64
N LEU A 427 -3.55 -4.58 1.98
CA LEU A 427 -2.41 -3.65 1.90
C LEU A 427 -2.29 -3.11 0.48
N ASN A 428 -3.03 -2.02 0.19
CA ASN A 428 -3.12 -1.37 -1.13
C ASN A 428 -1.73 -0.99 -1.72
N GLY A 429 -1.11 -1.91 -2.47
CA GLY A 429 0.16 -1.72 -3.18
C GLY A 429 1.43 -1.78 -2.32
N LYS A 430 1.41 -2.47 -1.16
CA LYS A 430 2.53 -2.44 -0.18
C LYS A 430 2.96 -3.79 0.37
N ALA A 431 4.16 -3.82 0.96
CA ALA A 431 4.80 -5.03 1.44
C ALA A 431 4.34 -5.46 2.85
N LEU A 432 3.94 -6.72 2.98
CA LEU A 432 3.87 -7.42 4.27
C LEU A 432 5.21 -8.10 4.53
N VAL A 433 5.87 -7.73 5.64
CA VAL A 433 7.14 -8.34 6.04
C VAL A 433 6.90 -9.27 7.22
N LEU A 434 7.04 -10.57 6.99
CA LEU A 434 6.98 -11.61 8.02
C LEU A 434 8.40 -12.08 8.31
N ALA A 435 8.88 -11.89 9.55
CA ALA A 435 10.28 -12.14 9.89
C ALA A 435 10.44 -12.91 11.20
N TYR A 436 11.25 -13.99 11.14
CA TYR A 436 11.86 -14.73 12.27
C TYR A 436 10.98 -15.70 13.09
N ALA A 437 9.81 -16.13 12.60
CA ALA A 437 8.95 -17.13 13.26
C ALA A 437 8.13 -18.03 12.30
N ASP A 438 7.58 -19.13 12.82
CA ASP A 438 6.46 -19.84 12.17
C ASP A 438 5.20 -18.97 12.28
N VAL A 439 4.70 -18.46 11.15
CA VAL A 439 3.47 -17.68 11.09
C VAL A 439 2.34 -18.58 10.62
N THR A 440 1.28 -18.69 11.41
CA THR A 440 0.06 -19.41 11.05
C THR A 440 -1.06 -18.42 10.72
N ILE A 441 -1.62 -18.50 9.52
CA ILE A 441 -2.79 -17.70 9.10
C ILE A 441 -3.97 -18.64 8.85
N SER A 442 -5.12 -18.38 9.47
CA SER A 442 -6.29 -19.27 9.39
C SER A 442 -7.59 -18.47 9.23
N ASP A 443 -8.38 -18.80 8.20
CA ASP A 443 -9.69 -18.19 7.94
C ASP A 443 -9.63 -16.66 7.66
N VAL A 444 -8.55 -16.20 6.97
CA VAL A 444 -8.30 -14.79 6.60
C VAL A 444 -7.88 -14.68 5.12
N GLU A 445 -8.45 -13.72 4.38
CA GLU A 445 -8.01 -13.31 3.03
C GLU A 445 -6.88 -12.27 3.15
N VAL A 446 -5.75 -12.50 2.47
CA VAL A 446 -4.59 -11.58 2.50
C VAL A 446 -4.33 -11.04 1.10
N VAL A 447 -4.49 -9.72 0.90
CA VAL A 447 -4.23 -9.01 -0.35
C VAL A 447 -3.07 -8.04 -0.14
N VAL A 448 -1.90 -8.33 -0.71
CA VAL A 448 -0.66 -7.57 -0.46
C VAL A 448 0.11 -7.31 -1.75
N GLY A 449 0.80 -6.17 -1.82
CA GLY A 449 1.62 -5.76 -2.96
C GLY A 449 3.05 -6.30 -2.96
N GLU A 450 3.55 -6.83 -1.83
CA GLU A 450 4.82 -7.56 -1.77
C GLU A 450 4.86 -8.45 -0.51
N ILE A 451 5.45 -9.65 -0.59
CA ILE A 451 5.79 -10.47 0.59
C ILE A 451 7.30 -10.62 0.66
N LYS A 452 7.89 -10.17 1.78
CA LYS A 452 9.32 -10.36 2.07
C LYS A 452 9.47 -11.27 3.30
N SER A 453 10.19 -12.37 3.12
CA SER A 453 10.57 -13.31 4.19
C SER A 453 12.08 -13.26 4.42
N SER A 454 12.51 -13.04 5.67
CA SER A 454 13.91 -13.20 6.06
C SER A 454 14.22 -14.65 6.43
N SER A 455 15.52 -14.99 6.50
CA SER A 455 16.06 -16.29 6.90
C SER A 455 15.21 -16.93 8.02
N TYR A 456 14.73 -18.17 7.82
CA TYR A 456 14.02 -19.02 8.79
C TYR A 456 12.48 -18.91 8.94
N THR A 457 11.75 -18.23 8.04
CA THR A 457 10.27 -18.07 8.19
C THR A 457 9.49 -19.07 7.32
N THR A 458 8.60 -19.89 7.91
CA THR A 458 7.59 -20.68 7.19
C THR A 458 6.23 -19.98 7.32
N VAL A 459 5.55 -19.69 6.20
CA VAL A 459 4.16 -19.22 6.22
C VAL A 459 3.23 -20.44 6.14
N LYS A 460 2.58 -20.80 7.25
CA LYS A 460 1.62 -21.90 7.30
C LYS A 460 0.21 -21.30 7.19
N MET A 461 -0.59 -21.75 6.22
CA MET A 461 -1.97 -21.29 6.09
C MET A 461 -2.90 -22.47 6.37
N GLN A 462 -3.53 -22.55 7.54
CA GLN A 462 -4.26 -23.78 7.92
C GLN A 462 -5.64 -23.92 7.25
N LYS A 463 -6.27 -22.80 6.85
CA LYS A 463 -7.56 -22.76 6.15
C LYS A 463 -7.78 -21.39 5.48
N GLY A 464 -8.31 -21.34 4.25
CA GLY A 464 -8.54 -20.10 3.49
C GLY A 464 -7.83 -20.04 2.12
N ASP A 465 -8.13 -19.00 1.35
CA ASP A 465 -7.55 -18.74 0.02
C ASP A 465 -6.47 -17.65 0.11
N LEU A 466 -5.30 -17.88 -0.52
CA LEU A 466 -4.26 -16.85 -0.67
C LEU A 466 -4.35 -16.22 -2.06
N ILE A 467 -4.49 -14.89 -2.14
CA ILE A 467 -4.50 -14.16 -3.42
C ILE A 467 -3.36 -13.12 -3.41
N VAL A 468 -2.33 -13.36 -4.22
CA VAL A 468 -1.26 -12.39 -4.47
C VAL A 468 -1.53 -11.73 -5.82
N LYS A 469 -1.74 -10.40 -5.85
CA LYS A 469 -2.06 -9.66 -7.08
C LYS A 469 -1.29 -8.35 -7.17
N ASP A 470 -0.89 -7.97 -8.38
CA ASP A 470 -0.23 -6.69 -8.70
C ASP A 470 1.06 -6.45 -7.88
N ALA A 471 1.83 -7.53 -7.64
CA ALA A 471 2.88 -7.56 -6.62
C ALA A 471 4.27 -8.02 -7.12
N GLU A 472 5.30 -7.84 -6.28
CA GLU A 472 6.55 -8.64 -6.34
C GLU A 472 6.56 -9.69 -5.23
N PHE A 473 6.76 -10.96 -5.58
CA PHE A 473 6.82 -12.08 -4.65
C PHE A 473 8.26 -12.61 -4.54
N ASN A 474 8.99 -12.18 -3.51
CA ASN A 474 10.40 -12.54 -3.28
C ASN A 474 10.54 -13.50 -2.09
N VAL A 475 10.91 -14.76 -2.35
CA VAL A 475 11.17 -15.76 -1.29
C VAL A 475 12.63 -16.20 -1.31
N SER A 476 13.32 -16.02 -0.19
CA SER A 476 14.67 -16.54 0.05
C SER A 476 14.64 -17.62 1.15
N TRP A 477 14.99 -18.86 0.76
CA TRP A 477 15.03 -20.10 1.58
C TRP A 477 13.67 -20.80 1.83
N LEU A 478 13.57 -22.08 1.44
CA LEU A 478 12.42 -22.96 1.72
C LEU A 478 12.88 -24.29 2.33
N GLY A 479 12.56 -24.47 3.61
CA GLY A 479 12.43 -25.79 4.23
C GLY A 479 11.07 -26.38 3.89
N THR A 480 11.05 -27.43 3.07
CA THR A 480 9.93 -28.38 2.81
C THR A 480 8.59 -27.86 2.21
N SER A 481 8.12 -26.64 2.45
CA SER A 481 6.88 -26.09 1.85
C SER A 481 6.66 -24.60 2.16
N LEU A 482 6.30 -23.80 1.15
CA LEU A 482 5.99 -22.37 1.25
C LEU A 482 4.57 -22.11 1.81
N ILE A 483 3.60 -22.94 1.43
CA ILE A 483 2.19 -22.85 1.86
C ILE A 483 1.74 -24.27 2.22
N ASN A 484 1.20 -24.44 3.42
CA ASN A 484 0.71 -25.74 3.90
C ASN A 484 -0.64 -25.54 4.59
N GLY A 485 -1.70 -26.17 4.04
CA GLY A 485 -3.07 -26.18 4.59
C GLY A 485 -4.11 -25.33 3.84
N ALA A 486 -3.73 -24.49 2.88
CA ALA A 486 -4.64 -23.63 2.13
C ALA A 486 -5.64 -24.44 1.27
N SER A 487 -6.87 -23.92 1.09
CA SER A 487 -7.85 -24.49 0.15
C SER A 487 -7.47 -24.17 -1.30
N SER A 488 -7.00 -22.94 -1.54
CA SER A 488 -6.43 -22.53 -2.81
C SER A 488 -5.37 -21.43 -2.66
N VAL A 489 -4.52 -21.32 -3.67
CA VAL A 489 -3.46 -20.31 -3.80
C VAL A 489 -3.56 -19.73 -5.20
N THR A 490 -3.82 -18.44 -5.33
CA THR A 490 -3.85 -17.71 -6.60
C THR A 490 -2.77 -16.63 -6.61
N ILE A 491 -1.92 -16.61 -7.64
CA ILE A 491 -0.94 -15.56 -7.91
C ILE A 491 -1.26 -14.99 -9.28
N GLU A 492 -1.63 -13.72 -9.34
CA GLU A 492 -2.08 -13.04 -10.56
C GLU A 492 -1.30 -11.73 -10.79
N ASP A 493 -0.98 -11.40 -12.05
CA ASP A 493 -0.37 -10.10 -12.43
C ASP A 493 0.88 -9.71 -11.61
N THR A 494 1.68 -10.72 -11.20
CA THR A 494 2.74 -10.58 -10.19
C THR A 494 4.11 -10.98 -10.74
N ALA A 495 5.18 -10.30 -10.31
CA ALA A 495 6.55 -10.73 -10.55
C ALA A 495 7.00 -11.75 -9.49
N LEU A 496 7.44 -12.94 -9.90
CA LEU A 496 7.79 -14.06 -9.01
C LEU A 496 9.31 -14.30 -8.96
N TYR A 497 9.91 -14.15 -7.78
CA TYR A 497 11.34 -14.40 -7.56
C TYR A 497 11.53 -15.41 -6.43
N LEU A 498 12.04 -16.59 -6.79
CA LEU A 498 12.27 -17.68 -5.83
C LEU A 498 13.76 -18.01 -5.81
N ASN A 499 14.41 -17.85 -4.66
CA ASN A 499 15.82 -18.18 -4.48
C ASN A 499 15.93 -19.38 -3.53
N THR A 500 16.27 -20.55 -4.07
CA THR A 500 16.46 -21.76 -3.27
C THR A 500 17.89 -21.86 -2.76
N PHE A 501 18.04 -22.18 -1.47
CA PHE A 501 19.33 -22.47 -0.86
C PHE A 501 19.19 -23.73 0.02
N LYS A 502 20.00 -24.75 -0.27
CA LYS A 502 20.40 -25.83 0.67
C LYS A 502 19.31 -26.78 1.23
N THR A 503 18.36 -27.30 0.45
CA THR A 503 17.55 -28.46 0.92
C THR A 503 17.29 -29.49 -0.18
N ASN A 504 17.28 -30.79 0.19
CA ASN A 504 16.96 -31.93 -0.69
C ASN A 504 15.48 -32.01 -1.10
N ALA A 505 14.64 -31.09 -0.63
CA ALA A 505 13.18 -31.19 -0.70
C ALA A 505 12.57 -30.41 -1.87
N GLY A 506 13.35 -29.59 -2.58
CA GLY A 506 12.84 -28.71 -3.64
C GLY A 506 12.08 -27.49 -3.10
N ALA A 507 11.82 -26.51 -3.97
CA ALA A 507 10.87 -25.43 -3.65
C ALA A 507 9.44 -25.91 -3.92
N VAL A 508 8.58 -25.81 -2.92
CA VAL A 508 7.21 -26.34 -2.98
C VAL A 508 6.25 -25.21 -2.65
N ILE A 509 5.41 -24.79 -3.60
CA ILE A 509 4.36 -23.78 -3.32
C ILE A 509 3.33 -24.39 -2.36
N SER A 510 2.79 -25.57 -2.66
CA SER A 510 1.93 -26.32 -1.74
C SER A 510 2.34 -27.80 -1.66
N ASN A 511 2.39 -28.32 -0.43
CA ASN A 511 2.65 -29.73 -0.14
C ASN A 511 1.36 -30.55 0.05
N ASN A 512 0.19 -29.91 0.04
CA ASN A 512 -1.11 -30.57 0.18
C ASN A 512 -1.75 -30.78 -1.20
N ALA A 513 -1.90 -32.04 -1.58
CA ALA A 513 -2.46 -32.47 -2.87
C ALA A 513 -3.87 -31.94 -3.16
N ALA A 514 -4.65 -31.58 -2.14
CA ALA A 514 -5.99 -31.01 -2.29
C ALA A 514 -6.00 -29.49 -2.57
N THR A 515 -4.86 -28.81 -2.46
CA THR A 515 -4.76 -27.35 -2.66
C THR A 515 -4.84 -27.03 -4.14
N LYS A 516 -5.76 -26.14 -4.54
CA LYS A 516 -5.78 -25.61 -5.91
C LYS A 516 -4.75 -24.48 -6.04
N VAL A 517 -3.80 -24.58 -6.95
CA VAL A 517 -2.81 -23.52 -7.23
C VAL A 517 -3.09 -22.91 -8.60
N ALA A 518 -3.22 -21.58 -8.69
CA ALA A 518 -3.44 -20.85 -9.93
C ALA A 518 -2.37 -19.76 -10.10
N LEU A 519 -1.65 -19.78 -11.22
CA LEU A 519 -0.74 -18.71 -11.64
C LEU A 519 -1.31 -18.04 -12.90
N LYS A 520 -1.46 -16.72 -12.90
CA LYS A 520 -2.02 -15.95 -14.02
C LYS A 520 -1.16 -14.73 -14.32
N ASN A 521 -0.72 -14.55 -15.57
CA ASN A 521 0.12 -13.41 -16.00
C ASN A 521 1.41 -13.22 -15.18
N VAL A 522 1.91 -14.27 -14.52
CA VAL A 522 3.09 -14.22 -13.65
C VAL A 522 4.38 -14.21 -14.46
N LYS A 523 5.31 -13.31 -14.17
CA LYS A 523 6.67 -13.29 -14.78
C LYS A 523 7.72 -13.46 -13.70
N GLY A 524 8.75 -14.27 -13.91
CA GLY A 524 9.63 -14.56 -12.78
C GLY A 524 10.94 -15.26 -13.06
N THR A 525 11.79 -15.32 -12.03
CA THR A 525 13.00 -16.14 -12.03
C THR A 525 13.08 -17.02 -10.79
N LEU A 526 13.30 -18.33 -11.00
CA LEU A 526 13.65 -19.30 -9.97
C LEU A 526 15.13 -19.64 -10.07
N THR A 527 15.87 -19.50 -8.97
CA THR A 527 17.29 -19.90 -8.90
C THR A 527 17.45 -21.17 -8.07
N LEU A 528 18.03 -22.22 -8.67
CA LEU A 528 18.26 -23.56 -8.10
C LEU A 528 19.71 -23.77 -7.64
N ASP A 529 19.92 -24.53 -6.57
CA ASP A 529 21.26 -25.04 -6.21
C ASP A 529 21.46 -26.43 -6.85
N PRO A 530 22.45 -26.61 -7.74
CA PRO A 530 22.63 -27.86 -8.48
C PRO A 530 23.05 -29.04 -7.58
N THR A 531 23.45 -28.78 -6.33
CA THR A 531 23.93 -29.79 -5.37
C THR A 531 22.82 -30.65 -4.78
N TYR A 532 21.57 -30.15 -4.73
CA TYR A 532 20.52 -30.71 -3.85
C TYR A 532 19.28 -31.28 -4.56
N GLY A 533 19.32 -31.48 -5.89
CA GLY A 533 18.24 -32.13 -6.65
C GLY A 533 17.19 -31.15 -7.19
N GLN A 534 16.60 -31.51 -8.33
CA GLN A 534 16.18 -30.57 -9.39
C GLN A 534 14.69 -30.19 -9.40
N TYR A 535 13.93 -30.45 -8.34
CA TYR A 535 12.47 -30.35 -8.41
C TYR A 535 11.94 -29.09 -7.73
N PHE A 536 11.27 -28.22 -8.47
CA PHE A 536 10.16 -27.48 -7.89
C PHE A 536 8.95 -28.38 -7.96
N VAL A 537 8.24 -28.57 -6.85
CA VAL A 537 7.11 -29.50 -6.83
C VAL A 537 5.86 -28.72 -6.48
N MET A 538 4.92 -28.63 -7.42
CA MET A 538 3.51 -28.50 -7.06
C MET A 538 2.95 -29.92 -7.03
N ARG A 539 2.47 -30.36 -5.86
CA ARG A 539 1.87 -31.70 -5.72
C ARG A 539 0.46 -31.68 -6.31
N ASP A 540 0.14 -32.71 -7.09
CA ASP A 540 -1.12 -32.90 -7.84
C ASP A 540 -1.32 -31.90 -9.00
N ALA A 541 -0.75 -32.24 -10.16
CA ALA A 541 -0.78 -31.40 -11.37
C ALA A 541 -2.19 -31.01 -11.81
N ASP A 542 -3.20 -31.85 -11.53
CA ASP A 542 -4.60 -31.58 -11.86
C ASP A 542 -5.22 -30.42 -11.06
N ASN A 543 -4.61 -30.07 -9.93
CA ASN A 543 -5.02 -28.93 -9.12
C ASN A 543 -4.17 -27.68 -9.38
N VAL A 544 -3.28 -27.70 -10.38
CA VAL A 544 -2.46 -26.56 -10.77
C VAL A 544 -2.92 -25.99 -12.11
N THR A 545 -3.11 -24.68 -12.18
CA THR A 545 -3.40 -23.95 -13.42
C THR A 545 -2.35 -22.86 -13.64
N MET A 546 -1.83 -22.76 -14.86
CA MET A 546 -0.91 -21.70 -15.28
C MET A 546 -1.43 -21.05 -16.56
N GLU A 547 -1.64 -19.74 -16.53
CA GLU A 547 -2.18 -18.96 -17.65
C GLU A 547 -1.24 -17.78 -17.93
N ASN A 548 -0.69 -17.71 -19.15
CA ASN A 548 0.14 -16.60 -19.61
C ASN A 548 1.34 -16.27 -18.68
N CYS A 549 1.97 -17.29 -18.11
CA CYS A 549 3.14 -17.14 -17.23
C CYS A 549 4.47 -17.24 -18.01
N ASP A 550 5.46 -16.42 -17.64
CA ASP A 550 6.84 -16.46 -18.15
C ASP A 550 7.82 -16.62 -16.98
N ILE A 551 8.06 -17.86 -16.56
CA ILE A 551 8.92 -18.20 -15.41
C ILE A 551 10.23 -18.81 -15.93
N THR A 552 11.32 -18.09 -15.70
CA THR A 552 12.66 -18.54 -16.03
C THR A 552 13.25 -19.33 -14.86
N VAL A 553 13.68 -20.57 -15.08
CA VAL A 553 14.41 -21.34 -14.05
C VAL A 553 15.86 -21.46 -14.43
N LYS A 554 16.76 -21.08 -13.52
CA LYS A 554 18.21 -21.23 -13.68
C LYS A 554 18.84 -21.81 -12.41
N ASP A 555 20.01 -22.41 -12.48
CA ASP A 555 20.79 -22.69 -11.27
C ASP A 555 21.75 -21.55 -10.90
N THR A 556 22.43 -21.68 -9.76
CA THR A 556 23.45 -20.74 -9.27
C THR A 556 24.64 -20.58 -10.23
N ALA A 557 24.85 -21.51 -11.16
CA ALA A 557 25.84 -21.41 -12.22
C ALA A 557 25.28 -20.78 -13.51
N GLY A 558 23.98 -20.48 -13.57
CA GLY A 558 23.30 -19.86 -14.71
C GLY A 558 22.77 -20.86 -15.75
N VAL A 559 22.73 -22.15 -15.45
CA VAL A 559 22.17 -23.19 -16.35
C VAL A 559 20.65 -23.21 -16.25
N TYR A 560 19.94 -23.23 -17.37
CA TYR A 560 18.48 -23.17 -17.40
C TYR A 560 17.79 -24.54 -17.24
N TYR A 561 16.59 -24.54 -16.65
CA TYR A 561 15.72 -25.70 -16.44
C TYR A 561 14.35 -25.44 -17.07
N GLU A 562 13.64 -26.52 -17.46
CA GLU A 562 12.33 -26.45 -18.13
C GLU A 562 11.22 -27.02 -17.25
N VAL A 563 10.00 -26.47 -17.39
CA VAL A 563 8.78 -26.99 -16.76
C VAL A 563 8.42 -28.33 -17.39
N VAL A 564 8.38 -29.41 -16.60
CA VAL A 564 7.95 -30.73 -17.06
C VAL A 564 6.86 -31.26 -16.14
N ARG A 565 5.72 -31.67 -16.71
CA ARG A 565 4.75 -32.51 -15.99
C ARG A 565 5.40 -33.88 -15.76
N ILE A 566 5.66 -34.22 -14.50
CA ILE A 566 6.17 -35.53 -14.09
C ILE A 566 4.96 -36.37 -13.68
N GLU A 567 4.49 -37.18 -14.61
CA GLU A 567 3.55 -38.28 -14.32
C GLU A 567 4.37 -39.42 -13.71
N ASN A 568 4.11 -39.77 -12.44
CA ASN A 568 4.74 -40.91 -11.79
C ASN A 568 3.67 -41.80 -11.19
N GLU A 569 3.52 -43.03 -11.70
CA GLU A 569 2.47 -44.00 -11.34
C GLU A 569 2.45 -44.38 -9.84
N SER A 570 3.47 -43.99 -9.06
CA SER A 570 3.63 -44.34 -7.65
C SER A 570 3.52 -43.15 -6.68
N VAL A 571 3.42 -41.91 -7.17
CA VAL A 571 3.26 -40.70 -6.35
C VAL A 571 2.52 -39.67 -7.18
N ASN A 572 1.33 -39.23 -6.73
CA ASN A 572 0.44 -38.26 -7.38
C ASN A 572 1.15 -37.31 -8.35
N ASP A 573 0.60 -37.14 -9.55
CA ASP A 573 1.04 -36.25 -10.62
C ASP A 573 1.73 -34.99 -10.10
N ARG A 574 2.95 -34.72 -10.54
CA ARG A 574 3.72 -33.55 -10.08
C ARG A 574 4.01 -32.64 -11.26
N ILE A 575 3.97 -31.34 -11.05
CA ILE A 575 4.65 -30.40 -11.96
C ILE A 575 6.05 -30.21 -11.40
N GLY A 576 7.05 -30.66 -12.17
CA GLY A 576 8.47 -30.58 -11.87
C GLY A 576 9.21 -29.63 -12.80
N PHE A 577 10.47 -29.33 -12.49
CA PHE A 577 11.40 -28.83 -13.51
C PHE A 577 12.39 -29.93 -13.86
N LYS A 578 12.60 -30.19 -15.15
CA LYS A 578 13.65 -31.10 -15.62
C LYS A 578 14.77 -30.25 -16.21
N LYS A 579 16.01 -30.58 -15.88
CA LYS A 579 17.16 -30.06 -16.64
C LYS A 579 16.95 -30.45 -18.11
N VAL A 580 16.80 -29.48 -19.00
CA VAL A 580 16.93 -29.76 -20.44
C VAL A 580 18.37 -30.18 -20.63
N PRO A 581 18.66 -31.44 -20.98
CA PRO A 581 20.04 -31.83 -21.16
C PRO A 581 20.47 -31.33 -22.54
N VAL A 582 20.69 -30.02 -22.66
CA VAL A 582 21.23 -29.38 -23.87
C VAL A 582 22.51 -30.11 -24.28
N THR A 583 23.32 -30.56 -23.31
CA THR A 583 24.47 -31.43 -23.55
C THR A 583 24.10 -32.72 -24.27
N ASP A 584 23.02 -33.42 -23.88
CA ASP A 584 22.60 -34.68 -24.52
C ASP A 584 22.01 -34.43 -25.91
N ILE A 585 21.22 -33.36 -26.08
CA ILE A 585 20.71 -32.93 -27.39
C ILE A 585 21.87 -32.62 -28.33
N ASN A 586 22.81 -31.79 -27.88
CA ASN A 586 23.96 -31.37 -28.66
C ASN A 586 24.91 -32.55 -28.93
N ASN A 587 25.09 -33.49 -27.99
CA ASN A 587 25.85 -34.71 -28.21
C ASN A 587 25.18 -35.61 -29.27
N ALA A 588 23.88 -35.83 -29.19
CA ALA A 588 23.15 -36.63 -30.18
C ALA A 588 23.23 -36.01 -31.59
N LEU A 589 23.04 -34.69 -31.70
CA LEU A 589 23.12 -33.96 -32.97
C LEU A 589 24.56 -33.91 -33.54
N LYS A 590 25.59 -33.85 -32.69
CA LYS A 590 27.01 -33.96 -33.08
C LYS A 590 27.38 -35.38 -33.55
N GLU A 591 26.71 -36.40 -33.02
CA GLU A 591 26.82 -37.78 -33.49
C GLU A 591 26.00 -38.04 -34.76
N GLY A 592 25.26 -37.04 -35.26
CA GLY A 592 24.44 -37.14 -36.46
C GLY A 592 23.14 -37.94 -36.26
N LYS A 593 22.66 -38.03 -35.02
CA LYS A 593 21.40 -38.71 -34.69
C LYS A 593 20.19 -37.78 -34.86
N ASP A 594 19.04 -38.39 -35.03
CA ASP A 594 17.76 -37.66 -35.01
C ASP A 594 17.37 -37.28 -33.57
N VAL A 595 16.96 -36.03 -33.39
CA VAL A 595 16.42 -35.48 -32.15
C VAL A 595 15.06 -34.86 -32.47
N THR A 596 14.04 -35.26 -31.71
CA THR A 596 12.72 -34.62 -31.73
C THR A 596 12.49 -34.01 -30.36
N LEU A 597 12.20 -32.72 -30.34
CA LEU A 597 11.78 -32.04 -29.12
C LEU A 597 10.36 -32.47 -28.75
N ASP A 598 10.07 -32.59 -27.46
CA ASP A 598 8.71 -32.83 -26.98
C ASP A 598 7.84 -31.59 -27.28
N ASN A 599 6.60 -31.77 -27.74
CA ASN A 599 5.72 -30.64 -28.08
C ASN A 599 5.12 -29.95 -26.84
N THR A 600 5.38 -30.46 -25.63
CA THR A 600 4.96 -29.83 -24.37
C THR A 600 5.78 -28.59 -24.00
N TYR A 601 6.92 -28.37 -24.65
CA TYR A 601 7.90 -27.35 -24.26
C TYR A 601 7.47 -25.91 -24.59
N ASN A 602 6.75 -25.68 -25.69
CA ASN A 602 6.38 -24.38 -26.27
C ASN A 602 7.59 -23.46 -26.64
N SER A 603 8.57 -23.28 -25.75
CA SER A 603 9.81 -22.53 -25.97
C SER A 603 10.98 -23.09 -25.16
N ILE A 604 12.15 -23.22 -25.79
CA ILE A 604 13.42 -23.61 -25.14
C ILE A 604 14.40 -22.44 -25.20
N THR A 605 15.03 -22.10 -24.06
CA THR A 605 16.11 -21.11 -23.99
C THR A 605 17.44 -21.76 -23.66
N ILE A 606 18.48 -21.47 -24.44
CA ILE A 606 19.82 -22.07 -24.32
C ILE A 606 20.88 -20.97 -24.21
N ASN A 607 21.89 -21.14 -23.35
CA ASN A 607 23.11 -20.35 -23.42
C ASN A 607 24.07 -20.96 -24.43
N ALA A 608 24.71 -20.12 -25.23
CA ALA A 608 25.73 -20.56 -26.17
C ALA A 608 27.02 -20.94 -25.43
N ASP A 609 27.01 -22.09 -24.77
CA ASP A 609 28.13 -22.61 -23.96
C ASP A 609 29.21 -23.29 -24.81
N ASP A 610 28.88 -23.58 -26.08
CA ASP A 610 29.82 -24.12 -27.06
C ASP A 610 30.30 -23.03 -28.02
N SER A 611 31.40 -23.28 -28.72
CA SER A 611 31.92 -22.37 -29.73
C SER A 611 32.30 -23.13 -30.99
N ASN A 612 32.02 -22.52 -32.13
CA ASN A 612 32.63 -22.93 -33.39
C ASN A 612 33.76 -21.95 -33.76
N ALA A 613 34.43 -22.19 -34.88
CA ALA A 613 35.53 -21.33 -35.34
C ALA A 613 35.11 -19.86 -35.60
N TYR A 614 33.81 -19.57 -35.63
CA TYR A 614 33.23 -18.27 -35.88
C TYR A 614 32.70 -17.61 -34.60
N GLY A 615 32.11 -18.35 -33.66
CA GLY A 615 31.68 -17.79 -32.38
C GLY A 615 30.84 -18.73 -31.51
N ALA A 616 30.32 -18.16 -30.42
CA ALA A 616 29.48 -18.87 -29.45
C ALA A 616 28.21 -19.41 -30.13
N THR A 617 27.91 -20.69 -29.90
CA THR A 617 26.79 -21.40 -30.54
C THR A 617 25.94 -22.16 -29.52
N GLY A 618 24.62 -22.15 -29.73
CA GLY A 618 23.68 -22.95 -28.93
C GLY A 618 23.74 -24.45 -29.26
N LEU A 619 23.28 -24.82 -30.46
CA LEU A 619 23.21 -26.21 -30.92
C LEU A 619 24.14 -26.47 -32.12
N ASN A 620 24.81 -27.62 -32.13
CA ASN A 620 25.63 -28.07 -33.26
C ASN A 620 25.01 -29.32 -33.88
N ILE A 621 24.78 -29.27 -35.18
CA ILE A 621 24.17 -30.35 -35.96
C ILE A 621 25.17 -30.82 -37.01
N PHE A 622 25.69 -32.03 -36.82
CA PHE A 622 26.71 -32.64 -37.69
C PHE A 622 26.14 -33.75 -38.59
N GLY A 623 24.82 -33.87 -38.62
CA GLY A 623 24.03 -34.83 -39.39
C GLY A 623 22.67 -35.08 -38.73
N GLY A 624 21.86 -35.96 -39.31
CA GLY A 624 20.55 -36.33 -38.76
C GLY A 624 19.49 -35.22 -38.89
N THR A 625 18.45 -35.32 -38.07
CA THR A 625 17.29 -34.41 -38.06
C THR A 625 17.12 -33.76 -36.69
N LEU A 626 16.99 -32.44 -36.63
CA LEU A 626 16.41 -31.72 -35.48
C LEU A 626 14.96 -31.36 -35.79
N ASP A 627 14.01 -32.08 -35.19
CA ASP A 627 12.60 -31.72 -35.22
C ASP A 627 12.27 -30.86 -33.99
N LEU A 628 11.98 -29.59 -34.21
CA LEU A 628 11.57 -28.67 -33.16
C LEU A 628 10.14 -28.93 -32.67
N ASN A 629 9.34 -29.73 -33.38
CA ASN A 629 8.01 -30.21 -32.98
C ASN A 629 7.05 -29.11 -32.46
N GLY A 630 7.05 -27.95 -33.13
CA GLY A 630 6.24 -26.77 -32.80
C GLY A 630 6.91 -25.78 -31.84
N ASN A 631 8.07 -26.10 -31.27
CA ASN A 631 8.71 -25.31 -30.23
C ASN A 631 9.45 -24.07 -30.74
N THR A 632 9.62 -23.09 -29.86
CA THR A 632 10.42 -21.87 -30.08
C THR A 632 11.80 -21.96 -29.42
N LEU A 633 12.87 -22.03 -30.21
CA LEU A 633 14.25 -21.99 -29.75
C LEU A 633 14.77 -20.54 -29.59
N LYS A 634 15.27 -20.21 -28.41
CA LYS A 634 15.94 -18.93 -28.10
C LYS A 634 17.37 -19.20 -27.61
N VAL A 635 18.37 -18.64 -28.27
CA VAL A 635 19.77 -18.83 -27.85
C VAL A 635 20.39 -17.49 -27.43
N ASN A 636 20.94 -17.46 -26.22
CA ASN A 636 21.75 -16.34 -25.73
C ASN A 636 23.17 -16.47 -26.29
N THR A 637 23.45 -15.72 -27.34
CA THR A 637 24.78 -15.65 -27.96
C THR A 637 25.46 -14.32 -27.64
N SER A 638 26.78 -14.33 -27.45
CA SER A 638 27.57 -13.10 -27.37
C SER A 638 28.28 -12.82 -28.71
N GLY A 639 28.43 -11.53 -29.03
CA GLY A 639 29.17 -11.07 -30.21
C GLY A 639 28.43 -11.22 -31.56
N THR A 640 29.00 -10.58 -32.57
CA THR A 640 28.44 -10.51 -33.94
C THR A 640 28.72 -11.75 -34.78
N TRP A 641 29.26 -12.82 -34.20
CA TRP A 641 29.48 -14.12 -34.86
C TRP A 641 28.73 -15.28 -34.22
N GLY A 642 28.05 -15.05 -33.10
CA GLY A 642 27.30 -16.08 -32.42
C GLY A 642 26.08 -16.57 -33.22
N SER A 643 25.72 -17.84 -33.04
CA SER A 643 24.62 -18.48 -33.76
C SER A 643 23.71 -19.30 -32.84
N ALA A 644 22.42 -19.35 -33.13
CA ALA A 644 21.50 -20.23 -32.40
C ALA A 644 21.79 -21.69 -32.76
N ILE A 645 21.95 -21.96 -34.06
CA ILE A 645 22.29 -23.29 -34.58
C ILE A 645 23.48 -23.18 -35.53
N ASN A 646 24.50 -24.00 -35.31
CA ASN A 646 25.56 -24.30 -36.26
C ASN A 646 25.27 -25.66 -36.90
N ILE A 647 25.21 -25.71 -38.22
CA ILE A 647 24.89 -26.94 -38.95
C ILE A 647 25.89 -27.19 -40.06
N THR A 648 26.37 -28.43 -40.18
CA THR A 648 27.29 -28.85 -41.24
C THR A 648 26.64 -29.80 -42.25
N SER A 649 25.57 -30.49 -41.85
CA SER A 649 24.77 -31.41 -42.67
C SER A 649 23.48 -31.77 -41.91
N GLY A 650 22.43 -32.17 -42.61
CA GLY A 650 21.19 -32.68 -41.99
C GLY A 650 19.97 -31.78 -42.17
N THR A 651 18.93 -32.04 -41.37
CA THR A 651 17.61 -31.39 -41.50
C THR A 651 17.20 -30.69 -40.21
N ILE A 652 16.59 -29.52 -40.32
CA ILE A 652 15.89 -28.83 -39.21
C ILE A 652 14.43 -28.64 -39.60
N LYS A 653 13.47 -28.98 -38.74
CA LYS A 653 12.06 -28.87 -39.09
C LYS A 653 11.11 -28.48 -37.96
N ASN A 654 9.92 -28.00 -38.36
CA ASN A 654 8.75 -27.77 -37.52
C ASN A 654 8.99 -26.90 -36.27
N GLY A 655 9.38 -25.64 -36.41
CA GLY A 655 9.45 -24.76 -35.24
C GLY A 655 9.98 -23.37 -35.51
N THR A 656 10.23 -22.63 -34.44
CA THR A 656 10.64 -21.22 -34.52
C THR A 656 12.03 -21.02 -33.91
N ILE A 657 12.90 -20.26 -34.56
CA ILE A 657 14.18 -19.78 -34.03
C ILE A 657 14.04 -18.29 -33.76
N ALA A 658 13.87 -17.94 -32.48
CA ALA A 658 13.46 -16.59 -32.07
C ALA A 658 14.58 -15.71 -31.50
N LYS A 659 15.76 -16.27 -31.22
CA LYS A 659 16.87 -15.51 -30.64
C LYS A 659 18.24 -16.10 -30.99
N GLY A 660 19.18 -15.19 -31.24
CA GLY A 660 20.59 -15.41 -31.60
C GLY A 660 21.04 -14.25 -32.47
N PHE A 661 22.34 -13.95 -32.58
CA PHE A 661 22.76 -12.95 -33.58
C PHE A 661 22.57 -13.50 -35.00
N ARG A 662 22.99 -14.75 -35.23
CA ARG A 662 22.56 -15.60 -36.36
C ARG A 662 21.53 -16.61 -35.88
N GLY A 663 20.47 -16.84 -36.66
CA GLY A 663 19.57 -17.97 -36.48
C GLY A 663 20.32 -19.26 -36.81
N ILE A 664 20.66 -19.44 -38.09
CA ILE A 664 21.37 -20.61 -38.57
C ILE A 664 22.69 -20.20 -39.22
N PHE A 665 23.79 -20.79 -38.75
CA PHE A 665 25.10 -20.72 -39.38
C PHE A 665 25.39 -22.05 -40.07
N ILE A 666 25.52 -22.03 -41.39
CA ILE A 666 25.87 -23.20 -42.19
C ILE A 666 27.39 -23.25 -42.32
N ASN A 667 28.00 -24.23 -41.65
CA ASN A 667 29.45 -24.43 -41.61
C ASN A 667 29.83 -25.70 -42.39
N HIS A 668 30.08 -25.55 -43.68
CA HIS A 668 30.54 -26.67 -44.50
C HIS A 668 32.07 -26.88 -44.44
N ASN A 669 32.78 -26.30 -43.46
CA ASN A 669 34.23 -26.52 -43.29
C ASN A 669 34.55 -27.76 -42.42
N SER A 670 33.76 -28.82 -42.54
CA SER A 670 33.81 -30.03 -41.71
C SER A 670 33.90 -31.30 -42.57
N THR A 671 34.51 -32.37 -42.05
CA THR A 671 34.61 -33.67 -42.74
C THR A 671 33.25 -34.37 -42.92
N VAL A 672 32.23 -33.90 -42.19
CA VAL A 672 30.84 -34.38 -42.28
C VAL A 672 29.93 -33.40 -43.05
N ALA A 673 30.50 -32.48 -43.83
CA ALA A 673 29.73 -31.50 -44.58
C ALA A 673 28.83 -32.17 -45.63
N GLY A 674 27.57 -31.74 -45.70
CA GLY A 674 26.55 -32.31 -46.59
C GLY A 674 25.43 -31.30 -46.84
N LYS A 675 24.44 -31.68 -47.65
CA LYS A 675 23.31 -30.80 -47.93
C LYS A 675 22.54 -30.49 -46.65
N VAL A 676 22.25 -29.21 -46.41
CA VAL A 676 21.41 -28.74 -45.31
C VAL A 676 19.99 -28.50 -45.80
N THR A 677 19.01 -29.03 -45.06
CA THR A 677 17.58 -28.89 -45.40
C THR A 677 16.80 -28.24 -44.25
N LEU A 678 15.95 -27.27 -44.56
CA LEU A 678 14.99 -26.68 -43.61
C LEU A 678 13.57 -26.97 -44.07
N GLU A 679 12.70 -27.41 -43.16
CA GLU A 679 11.30 -27.73 -43.47
C GLU A 679 10.37 -27.11 -42.43
N ASN A 680 9.47 -26.21 -42.85
CA ASN A 680 8.49 -25.60 -41.95
C ASN A 680 9.13 -24.93 -40.71
N VAL A 681 10.18 -24.13 -40.95
CA VAL A 681 10.93 -23.40 -39.91
C VAL A 681 10.69 -21.90 -40.04
N ILE A 682 10.37 -21.24 -38.93
CA ILE A 682 10.27 -19.78 -38.83
C ILE A 682 11.54 -19.25 -38.17
N ILE A 683 12.21 -18.29 -38.77
CA ILE A 683 13.36 -17.60 -38.18
C ILE A 683 12.99 -16.12 -38.05
N ASP A 684 12.69 -15.70 -36.82
CA ASP A 684 12.18 -14.37 -36.52
C ASP A 684 12.68 -13.85 -35.18
N GLY A 685 13.58 -12.87 -35.22
CA GLY A 685 14.28 -12.35 -34.05
C GLY A 685 15.78 -12.23 -34.24
N PRO A 686 16.47 -13.20 -34.89
CA PRO A 686 17.87 -13.03 -35.23
C PRO A 686 18.14 -11.92 -36.26
N THR A 687 19.31 -11.28 -36.18
CA THR A 687 19.76 -10.30 -37.19
C THR A 687 19.99 -10.99 -38.54
N TYR A 688 20.75 -12.09 -38.52
CA TYR A 688 20.92 -12.95 -39.68
C TYR A 688 20.01 -14.17 -39.55
N THR A 689 19.14 -14.41 -40.53
CA THR A 689 18.32 -15.62 -40.54
C THR A 689 19.18 -16.83 -40.87
N ILE A 690 19.91 -16.74 -41.99
CA ILE A 690 20.91 -17.70 -42.45
C ILE A 690 22.21 -16.96 -42.71
N SER A 691 23.31 -17.58 -42.31
CA SER A 691 24.62 -17.20 -42.83
C SER A 691 25.56 -18.36 -43.09
N CYS A 692 26.45 -18.16 -44.06
CA CYS A 692 27.52 -19.08 -44.42
C CYS A 692 28.72 -18.24 -44.90
N ASP A 693 29.90 -18.46 -44.32
CA ASP A 693 31.12 -17.71 -44.69
C ASP A 693 32.01 -18.50 -45.66
N GLN A 694 32.18 -19.81 -45.42
CA GLN A 694 32.98 -20.72 -46.24
C GLN A 694 32.33 -22.10 -46.29
N GLY A 695 32.68 -22.91 -47.30
CA GLY A 695 32.07 -24.23 -47.48
C GLY A 695 32.64 -25.10 -48.60
N THR A 696 32.07 -26.31 -48.74
CA THR A 696 32.50 -27.37 -49.68
C THR A 696 31.54 -27.57 -50.85
N ASN A 697 30.69 -26.58 -51.15
CA ASN A 697 29.64 -26.65 -52.19
C ASN A 697 28.61 -27.77 -51.97
N SER A 698 28.23 -28.03 -50.72
CA SER A 698 27.31 -29.13 -50.38
C SER A 698 25.82 -28.82 -50.57
N GLY A 699 25.46 -27.58 -50.89
CA GLY A 699 24.09 -27.15 -51.19
C GLY A 699 23.20 -26.89 -49.97
N PHE A 700 22.10 -26.17 -50.21
CA PHE A 700 21.10 -25.81 -49.21
C PHE A 700 19.68 -25.81 -49.80
N GLU A 701 18.71 -26.34 -49.07
CA GLU A 701 17.29 -26.28 -49.44
C GLU A 701 16.40 -25.87 -48.26
N ALA A 702 15.41 -25.01 -48.51
CA ALA A 702 14.38 -24.62 -47.56
C ALA A 702 12.99 -24.78 -48.16
N ILE A 703 12.07 -25.36 -47.40
CA ILE A 703 10.71 -25.70 -47.83
C ILE A 703 9.71 -25.21 -46.79
N GLY A 704 8.80 -24.31 -47.18
CA GLY A 704 7.75 -23.81 -46.27
C GLY A 704 8.29 -22.96 -45.11
N CYS A 705 9.49 -22.40 -45.24
CA CYS A 705 10.14 -21.63 -44.17
C CYS A 705 9.78 -20.14 -44.22
N THR A 706 9.95 -19.45 -43.10
CA THR A 706 9.84 -17.99 -43.01
C THR A 706 11.14 -17.38 -42.52
N PHE A 707 11.64 -16.36 -43.22
CA PHE A 707 12.91 -15.70 -42.94
C PHE A 707 12.67 -14.21 -42.71
N ASN A 708 12.65 -13.79 -41.44
CA ASN A 708 12.52 -12.40 -41.04
C ASN A 708 13.89 -11.87 -40.60
N GLY A 709 14.59 -11.14 -41.47
CA GLY A 709 15.93 -10.61 -41.20
C GLY A 709 16.89 -10.68 -42.40
N TRP A 710 18.19 -10.68 -42.13
CA TRP A 710 19.23 -10.73 -43.16
C TRP A 710 19.57 -12.18 -43.56
N THR A 711 19.30 -12.57 -44.81
CA THR A 711 19.69 -13.87 -45.37
C THR A 711 20.93 -13.72 -46.26
N SER A 712 22.11 -14.21 -45.85
CA SER A 712 23.34 -14.00 -46.63
C SER A 712 24.32 -15.15 -46.55
N PHE A 713 24.73 -15.72 -47.68
CA PHE A 713 25.57 -16.91 -47.72
C PHE A 713 26.61 -16.84 -48.83
N ALA A 714 27.79 -17.39 -48.56
CA ALA A 714 28.94 -17.37 -49.46
C ALA A 714 28.75 -18.26 -50.70
N ALA A 715 29.54 -18.00 -51.74
CA ALA A 715 29.55 -18.76 -53.00
C ALA A 715 29.88 -20.24 -52.78
N THR A 716 30.65 -20.53 -51.74
CA THR A 716 31.09 -21.86 -51.30
C THR A 716 29.96 -22.72 -50.70
N LEU A 717 28.73 -22.19 -50.63
CA LEU A 717 27.53 -22.97 -50.35
C LEU A 717 27.19 -23.92 -51.52
N GLY A 718 27.61 -23.59 -52.75
CA GLY A 718 27.34 -24.37 -53.96
C GLY A 718 26.06 -23.93 -54.65
N GLU A 719 24.90 -24.26 -54.07
CA GLU A 719 23.59 -23.81 -54.55
C GLU A 719 22.61 -23.66 -53.38
N ALA A 720 21.63 -22.77 -53.53
CA ALA A 720 20.55 -22.57 -52.58
C ALA A 720 19.19 -22.68 -53.28
N LYS A 721 18.23 -23.36 -52.65
CA LYS A 721 16.86 -23.45 -53.16
C LYS A 721 15.85 -23.15 -52.06
N PHE A 722 14.90 -22.29 -52.36
CA PHE A 722 13.79 -21.93 -51.47
C PHE A 722 12.48 -22.27 -52.17
N THR A 723 11.62 -23.05 -51.51
CA THR A 723 10.33 -23.47 -52.04
C THR A 723 9.22 -23.11 -51.07
N ASN A 724 8.17 -22.41 -51.53
CA ASN A 724 7.04 -21.99 -50.69
C ASN A 724 7.47 -21.19 -49.44
N CYS A 725 8.55 -20.40 -49.53
CA CYS A 725 9.10 -19.65 -48.39
C CYS A 725 8.64 -18.20 -48.34
N ASN A 726 8.61 -17.61 -47.15
CA ASN A 726 8.29 -16.20 -46.91
C ASN A 726 9.54 -15.43 -46.47
N PHE A 727 9.66 -14.18 -46.92
CA PHE A 727 10.77 -13.29 -46.58
C PHE A 727 10.24 -11.93 -46.11
N GLY A 728 10.74 -11.47 -44.96
CA GLY A 728 10.29 -10.22 -44.35
C GLY A 728 11.35 -9.55 -43.49
N ALA A 729 10.92 -8.49 -42.81
CA ALA A 729 11.77 -7.73 -41.90
C ALA A 729 11.91 -8.44 -40.54
N GLY A 730 13.12 -8.48 -39.99
CA GLY A 730 13.41 -8.95 -38.64
C GLY A 730 14.69 -8.30 -38.09
N ALA A 731 14.69 -7.96 -36.80
CA ALA A 731 15.79 -7.27 -36.12
C ALA A 731 16.38 -6.07 -36.91
N GLY A 732 15.49 -5.26 -37.52
CA GLY A 732 15.86 -4.08 -38.30
C GLY A 732 16.43 -4.34 -39.70
N ASN A 733 16.39 -5.58 -40.19
CA ASN A 733 16.92 -5.98 -41.51
C ASN A 733 15.84 -6.68 -42.33
N ASN A 734 15.83 -6.48 -43.65
CA ASN A 734 14.87 -7.06 -44.60
C ASN A 734 15.55 -7.39 -45.94
N PHE A 735 16.72 -8.02 -45.86
CA PHE A 735 17.68 -8.06 -46.95
C PHE A 735 18.19 -9.48 -47.24
N SER A 736 18.42 -9.79 -48.51
CA SER A 736 19.07 -11.04 -48.93
C SER A 736 20.27 -10.78 -49.83
N CYS A 737 21.41 -11.41 -49.55
CA CYS A 737 22.64 -11.30 -50.34
C CYS A 737 23.15 -12.70 -50.74
N PRO A 738 22.66 -13.28 -51.85
CA PRO A 738 23.10 -14.58 -52.30
C PRO A 738 24.41 -14.48 -53.10
N TYR A 739 25.48 -15.11 -52.61
CA TYR A 739 26.74 -15.27 -53.35
C TYR A 739 26.86 -16.62 -54.08
N ALA A 740 25.90 -17.53 -53.89
CA ALA A 740 25.79 -18.79 -54.62
C ALA A 740 24.57 -18.77 -55.56
N PRO A 741 24.57 -19.57 -56.65
CA PRO A 741 23.39 -19.81 -57.46
C PRO A 741 22.16 -20.11 -56.59
N THR A 742 21.09 -19.33 -56.75
CA THR A 742 19.91 -19.42 -55.89
C THR A 742 18.62 -19.52 -56.70
N THR A 743 17.73 -20.45 -56.34
CA THR A 743 16.40 -20.56 -56.95
C THR A 743 15.32 -20.33 -55.90
N TYR A 744 14.38 -19.44 -56.18
CA TYR A 744 13.17 -19.20 -55.39
C TYR A 744 11.97 -19.71 -56.18
N VAL A 745 11.19 -20.63 -55.60
CA VAL A 745 10.01 -21.23 -56.20
C VAL A 745 8.81 -20.98 -55.29
N ASN A 746 7.76 -20.36 -55.80
CA ASN A 746 6.56 -20.02 -55.04
C ASN A 746 6.84 -19.21 -53.76
N CYS A 747 7.88 -18.38 -53.76
CA CYS A 747 8.24 -17.58 -52.61
C CYS A 747 7.48 -16.25 -52.55
N ASN A 748 7.22 -15.78 -51.34
CA ASN A 748 6.59 -14.49 -51.10
C ASN A 748 7.57 -13.55 -50.36
N PHE A 749 7.74 -12.36 -50.90
CA PHE A 749 8.59 -11.31 -50.36
C PHE A 749 7.73 -10.16 -49.85
N ALA A 750 8.01 -9.66 -48.65
CA ALA A 750 7.41 -8.42 -48.16
C ALA A 750 7.72 -7.24 -49.12
N ALA A 751 6.84 -6.24 -49.16
CA ALA A 751 6.93 -5.13 -50.12
C ALA A 751 8.24 -4.33 -50.00
N ASP A 752 8.80 -4.27 -48.80
CA ASP A 752 10.04 -3.57 -48.47
C ASP A 752 11.29 -4.46 -48.54
N HIS A 753 11.14 -5.78 -48.73
CA HIS A 753 12.27 -6.71 -48.81
C HIS A 753 13.15 -6.44 -50.03
N LYS A 754 14.45 -6.67 -49.89
CA LYS A 754 15.46 -6.38 -50.92
C LYS A 754 16.42 -7.54 -51.14
N ILE A 755 16.83 -7.73 -52.38
CA ILE A 755 17.82 -8.74 -52.77
C ILE A 755 18.95 -8.08 -53.58
N ASP A 756 20.19 -8.39 -53.21
CA ASP A 756 21.41 -8.00 -53.94
C ASP A 756 22.16 -9.25 -54.40
N PRO A 757 21.82 -9.81 -55.57
CA PRO A 757 22.41 -11.04 -56.07
C PRO A 757 23.87 -10.86 -56.48
N ARG A 758 24.76 -11.63 -55.88
CA ARG A 758 26.20 -11.70 -56.20
C ARG A 758 26.53 -12.92 -57.07
N ALA A 759 25.57 -13.82 -57.25
CA ALA A 759 25.56 -14.92 -58.21
C ALA A 759 24.19 -14.99 -58.91
N ALA A 760 24.03 -15.95 -59.83
CA ALA A 760 22.77 -16.14 -60.57
C ALA A 760 21.60 -16.44 -59.62
N VAL A 761 20.49 -15.72 -59.79
CA VAL A 761 19.26 -15.91 -59.04
C VAL A 761 18.08 -16.10 -59.99
N THR A 762 17.31 -17.14 -59.74
CA THR A 762 16.10 -17.47 -60.51
C THR A 762 14.88 -17.37 -59.62
N PHE A 763 13.82 -16.72 -60.12
CA PHE A 763 12.52 -16.63 -59.47
C PHE A 763 11.47 -17.35 -60.32
N GLU A 764 10.75 -18.29 -59.73
CA GLU A 764 9.66 -19.05 -60.36
C GLU A 764 8.40 -18.85 -59.52
N ASN A 765 7.35 -18.31 -60.14
CA ASN A 765 6.04 -18.07 -59.50
C ASN A 765 6.11 -17.35 -58.14
N CYS A 766 7.00 -16.37 -57.99
CA CYS A 766 7.18 -15.62 -56.75
C CYS A 766 6.29 -14.37 -56.69
N THR A 767 6.11 -13.81 -55.49
CA THR A 767 5.36 -12.57 -55.27
C THR A 767 6.16 -11.56 -54.43
N ILE A 768 5.94 -10.26 -54.67
CA ILE A 768 6.45 -9.16 -53.84
C ILE A 768 5.28 -8.26 -53.42
N GLY A 769 5.11 -8.06 -52.11
CA GLY A 769 4.00 -7.29 -51.56
C GLY A 769 2.62 -7.84 -51.95
N GLY A 770 2.51 -9.16 -52.15
CA GLY A 770 1.29 -9.83 -52.61
C GLY A 770 1.01 -9.72 -54.12
N VAL A 771 1.90 -9.11 -54.90
CA VAL A 771 1.79 -9.00 -56.36
C VAL A 771 2.74 -9.99 -57.03
N ALA A 772 2.33 -10.63 -58.13
CA ALA A 772 3.19 -11.51 -58.91
C ALA A 772 4.47 -10.80 -59.35
N LEU A 773 5.62 -11.45 -59.13
CA LEU A 773 6.92 -10.97 -59.60
C LEU A 773 7.04 -11.27 -61.10
N THR A 774 7.41 -10.25 -61.86
CA THR A 774 7.56 -10.27 -63.32
C THR A 774 8.87 -9.60 -63.68
N ALA A 775 9.31 -9.73 -64.94
CA ALA A 775 10.47 -8.99 -65.41
C ALA A 775 10.29 -7.45 -65.30
N GLU A 776 9.06 -6.95 -65.41
CA GLU A 776 8.75 -5.52 -65.36
C GLU A 776 8.88 -4.92 -63.96
N ASN A 777 8.51 -5.67 -62.92
CA ASN A 777 8.59 -5.22 -61.53
C ASN A 777 9.79 -5.81 -60.76
N LEU A 778 10.67 -6.59 -61.39
CA LEU A 778 11.83 -7.22 -60.73
C LEU A 778 12.70 -6.22 -59.95
N ALA A 779 12.86 -5.00 -60.47
CA ALA A 779 13.66 -3.94 -59.85
C ALA A 779 13.10 -3.47 -58.49
N THR A 780 11.85 -3.80 -58.12
CA THR A 780 11.31 -3.48 -56.79
C THR A 780 11.87 -4.41 -55.71
N LEU A 781 12.23 -5.65 -56.08
CA LEU A 781 12.85 -6.64 -55.21
C LEU A 781 14.39 -6.61 -55.32
N VAL A 782 14.92 -6.58 -56.55
CA VAL A 782 16.35 -6.65 -56.84
C VAL A 782 16.91 -5.25 -57.10
N THR A 783 17.44 -4.61 -56.07
CA THR A 783 17.88 -3.20 -56.13
C THR A 783 19.33 -3.00 -56.58
N SER A 784 20.10 -4.08 -56.68
CA SER A 784 21.50 -4.09 -57.12
C SER A 784 21.74 -5.33 -57.97
N ASN A 785 22.72 -5.29 -58.89
CA ASN A 785 23.12 -6.43 -59.73
C ASN A 785 21.97 -7.16 -60.45
N ILE A 786 20.96 -6.41 -60.93
CA ILE A 786 19.75 -6.99 -61.55
C ILE A 786 20.05 -7.93 -62.73
N GLN A 787 21.19 -7.75 -63.41
CA GLN A 787 21.66 -8.63 -64.48
C GLN A 787 21.89 -10.09 -64.04
N ASN A 788 22.02 -10.32 -62.73
CA ASN A 788 22.16 -11.66 -62.16
C ASN A 788 20.82 -12.32 -61.83
N ALA A 789 19.69 -11.61 -61.99
CA ALA A 789 18.37 -12.08 -61.63
C ALA A 789 17.52 -12.38 -62.87
N THR A 790 16.83 -13.52 -62.87
CA THR A 790 15.90 -13.93 -63.93
C THR A 790 14.57 -14.37 -63.33
N VAL A 791 13.46 -13.91 -63.92
CA VAL A 791 12.11 -14.41 -63.61
C VAL A 791 11.71 -15.40 -64.68
N ILE A 792 11.29 -16.60 -64.28
CA ILE A 792 10.77 -17.65 -65.16
C ILE A 792 9.28 -17.78 -64.86
N GLY A 793 8.48 -17.75 -65.93
CA GLY A 793 7.01 -17.73 -65.88
C GLY A 793 6.37 -19.08 -65.64
#